data_AF-S8FFN4-F1
#
_entry.id   AF-S8FFN4-F1
#
_cell.length_a   1.000
_cell.length_b   1.000
_cell.length_c   1.000
_cell.angle_alpha   90.00
_cell.angle_beta   90.00
_cell.angle_gamma   90.00
#
_symmetry.space_group_name_H-M   'P 1'
#
loop_
_entity.id
_entity.type
_entity.pdbx_description
1 polymer ?
#
loop_
_entity_poly.entity_id
_entity_poly.type
_entity_poly.pdbx_seq_one_letter_code
_entity_poly.pdbx_strand_id
1 'polypeptide(L)'
;MPVTTRRAKALNSALDTHHGQGIPDNPDSLSQFSGTPSHAAPDEDSDWEPTGSRKKDLRGSPRKKRGLDKGEYPGAGNQGVSGGKLDVFPSLPLDIIYEVLSLLPPVDLANLTQTNRAFRATLITDSQSSRIWSMARKRHGNGPECPPDVPIVPWVRFVYAPPKCGVCGAINVHFVDFQIRRRLCKKCRKEKLVYSRFFAKRFPEFEPSILELIPHTWIGSAKVGRGREASKFYWGGDIYAIAEVYVQFQSDVYLRKPGAKEALNNYRSERIKYVQTVEEHANKCVAQWSDLLQFRARQAYEHAESRYSEIFGRCRQLGYEDEDISAIRHTHQAMRDRTAITERVWARVKNPLTRVIEATRCRRLERNAAATIDARKRLVKNAYNVYKRSLRPVDWIHLPPPQLIYVIPAFRDLIYTKPDEQLDQATCDEAAERLPGYISTFMNALKRRMLQEMADSATPRTRRGKKAKRVPKNERADKLFLATSVFSATGPGNLHSFDDVAAYLSEREMYDTRDTGSFIPLLETQAWGQWDRLCAFNSVGSQIAEALVIALGLDPATARPQDLDEMDRRFVCEYCTGLDVRAYNWRRMIPHHCTAHRRNEPHFEAMSEEESAAVRQAESADPAAQQKMWSCNHCAAHLDNLQTRPIVVTHVQETHAIAEPQENADLFHAFPTVRLIRTPLLYPSGLLSENV
;
A
#
# COMPACT_ATOMS: atom_id res chain seq x y z
N MET A 1 -47.27 26.96 16.65
CA MET A 1 -47.83 28.25 17.15
C MET A 1 -47.15 28.61 18.48
N PRO A 2 -47.17 29.88 18.90
CA PRO A 2 -46.04 30.50 19.62
C PRO A 2 -46.07 30.23 21.14
N VAL A 3 -45.05 30.58 21.91
CA VAL A 3 -44.84 31.89 22.60
C VAL A 3 -43.65 31.63 23.55
N THR A 4 -42.60 32.43 23.76
CA THR A 4 -42.16 33.77 23.27
C THR A 4 -40.63 33.86 23.50
N THR A 5 -39.80 34.18 22.50
CA THR A 5 -39.16 35.51 22.24
C THR A 5 -38.32 36.12 23.36
N ARG A 6 -37.17 36.80 23.13
CA ARG A 6 -36.27 37.00 21.96
C ARG A 6 -34.94 37.61 22.50
N ARG A 7 -33.78 37.34 21.89
CA ARG A 7 -32.94 38.28 21.08
C ARG A 7 -32.79 39.71 21.66
N ALA A 8 -31.65 40.39 21.58
CA ALA A 8 -30.43 40.25 20.76
C ALA A 8 -29.21 40.85 21.50
N LYS A 9 -27.98 41.08 20.99
CA LYS A 9 -27.29 41.05 19.67
C LYS A 9 -25.78 40.86 20.00
N ALA A 10 -24.96 40.13 19.22
CA ALA A 10 -23.99 40.66 18.23
C ALA A 10 -22.99 41.72 18.77
N LEU A 11 -21.70 41.77 18.40
CA LEU A 11 -20.77 40.96 17.58
C LEU A 11 -19.35 41.56 17.75
N ASN A 12 -18.26 40.86 17.36
CA ASN A 12 -16.90 41.42 17.17
C ASN A 12 -16.22 41.96 18.47
N SER A 13 -14.96 42.38 18.57
CA SER A 13 -13.63 42.07 17.95
C SER A 13 -12.58 42.93 18.69
N ALA A 14 -11.27 42.67 18.74
CA ALA A 14 -10.38 41.51 18.58
C ALA A 14 -8.94 42.04 18.89
N LEU A 15 -7.90 41.17 18.99
CA LEU A 15 -6.49 41.56 19.27
C LEU A 15 -6.31 42.14 20.71
N ASP A 16 -5.13 42.21 21.35
CA ASP A 16 -3.78 41.73 21.00
C ASP A 16 -2.86 41.53 22.24
N THR A 17 -1.75 40.83 22.03
CA THR A 17 -0.42 41.00 22.71
C THR A 17 -0.17 40.86 24.24
N HIS A 18 0.81 39.97 24.52
CA HIS A 18 2.05 40.16 25.33
C HIS A 18 2.16 39.97 26.86
N HIS A 19 3.29 39.33 27.20
CA HIS A 19 4.01 39.18 28.48
C HIS A 19 3.34 38.33 29.59
N GLY A 20 4.06 37.52 30.38
CA GLY A 20 5.48 37.14 30.33
C GLY A 20 5.99 36.56 31.67
N GLN A 21 7.08 35.77 31.62
CA GLN A 21 7.92 35.30 32.75
C GLN A 21 7.34 34.24 33.72
N GLY A 22 8.22 33.36 34.26
CA GLY A 22 7.91 32.54 35.45
C GLY A 22 8.25 31.03 35.42
N ILE A 23 9.53 30.66 35.31
CA ILE A 23 10.10 29.34 35.75
C ILE A 23 10.80 29.65 37.09
N PRO A 24 10.71 28.86 38.20
CA PRO A 24 11.34 27.52 38.31
C PRO A 24 10.74 26.45 39.27
N ASP A 25 11.23 25.20 39.10
CA ASP A 25 11.57 24.11 40.05
C ASP A 25 10.65 23.79 41.27
N ASN A 26 10.38 22.54 41.67
CA ASN A 26 11.32 21.42 41.92
C ASN A 26 10.54 20.05 42.08
N PRO A 27 10.98 18.96 42.76
CA PRO A 27 11.18 17.67 42.09
C PRO A 27 10.40 16.46 42.69
N ASP A 28 10.83 15.26 42.30
CA ASP A 28 10.61 13.95 42.93
C ASP A 28 9.19 13.35 42.98
N SER A 29 8.99 12.31 42.16
CA SER A 29 8.65 10.98 42.70
C SER A 29 8.79 9.86 41.67
N LEU A 30 9.71 8.92 41.95
CA LEU A 30 9.78 7.62 41.30
C LEU A 30 8.66 6.70 41.81
N SER A 31 7.79 6.16 40.96
CA SER A 31 7.27 4.79 41.16
C SER A 31 6.58 4.15 39.94
N GLN A 32 7.09 2.97 39.59
CA GLN A 32 6.38 1.72 39.28
C GLN A 32 5.31 1.64 38.15
N PHE A 33 5.67 0.86 37.13
CA PHE A 33 4.90 -0.27 36.56
C PHE A 33 3.36 -0.21 36.54
N SER A 34 2.78 -0.13 35.33
CA SER A 34 2.19 -1.32 34.66
C SER A 34 1.42 -0.92 33.38
N GLY A 35 1.88 -1.40 32.22
CA GLY A 35 1.25 -1.10 30.93
C GLY A 35 1.24 -2.32 30.01
N THR A 36 0.11 -3.01 29.93
CA THR A 36 -0.13 -4.10 28.98
C THR A 36 -0.35 -3.55 27.57
N PRO A 37 0.49 -3.86 26.57
CA PRO A 37 0.28 -3.35 25.21
C PRO A 37 -0.85 -4.11 24.50
N SER A 38 -2.07 -3.55 24.56
CA SER A 38 -3.18 -3.96 23.70
C SER A 38 -2.94 -3.49 22.26
N HIS A 39 -2.27 -4.30 21.45
CA HIS A 39 -2.19 -4.11 20.00
C HIS A 39 -2.87 -5.25 19.24
N ALA A 40 -4.15 -5.04 18.94
CA ALA A 40 -4.84 -5.77 17.90
C ALA A 40 -4.45 -5.19 16.53
N ALA A 41 -3.91 -6.02 15.64
CA ALA A 41 -3.84 -5.69 14.22
C ALA A 41 -5.23 -5.92 13.57
N PRO A 42 -5.71 -5.02 12.70
CA PRO A 42 -6.94 -5.24 11.95
C PRO A 42 -6.67 -6.17 10.75
N ASP A 43 -7.23 -7.38 10.78
CA ASP A 43 -7.36 -8.21 9.58
C ASP A 43 -8.57 -7.71 8.77
N GLU A 44 -8.31 -7.30 7.52
CA GLU A 44 -9.33 -6.76 6.61
C GLU A 44 -10.35 -7.82 6.17
N ASP A 45 -11.64 -7.47 6.22
CA ASP A 45 -12.73 -8.33 5.78
C ASP A 45 -12.85 -8.37 4.24
N SER A 46 -13.22 -9.54 3.69
CA SER A 46 -13.71 -9.64 2.31
C SER A 46 -14.94 -10.55 2.24
N ASP A 47 -16.11 -9.94 2.12
CA ASP A 47 -17.37 -10.67 1.95
C ASP A 47 -17.44 -11.39 0.60
N TRP A 48 -17.89 -12.65 0.63
CA TRP A 48 -18.23 -13.40 -0.56
C TRP A 48 -19.59 -14.08 -0.37
N GLU A 49 -20.61 -13.53 -1.01
CA GLU A 49 -21.87 -14.22 -1.24
C GLU A 49 -21.81 -15.11 -2.50
N PRO A 50 -22.53 -16.24 -2.54
CA PRO A 50 -22.40 -17.23 -3.60
C PRO A 50 -23.39 -17.01 -4.76
N THR A 51 -22.89 -17.03 -5.99
CA THR A 51 -23.75 -17.13 -7.19
C THR A 51 -23.34 -18.31 -8.07
N GLY A 52 -24.35 -18.95 -8.67
CA GLY A 52 -24.22 -19.71 -9.92
C GLY A 52 -23.50 -21.08 -9.86
N SER A 53 -24.26 -22.14 -9.59
CA SER A 53 -23.82 -23.51 -9.89
C SER A 53 -23.76 -23.77 -11.39
N ARG A 54 -22.59 -24.21 -11.91
CA ARG A 54 -22.50 -24.95 -13.19
C ARG A 54 -21.53 -26.12 -13.07
N LYS A 55 -22.06 -27.33 -13.29
CA LYS A 55 -21.27 -28.56 -13.47
C LYS A 55 -20.36 -28.42 -14.69
N LYS A 56 -19.16 -29.01 -14.64
CA LYS A 56 -18.43 -29.43 -15.85
C LYS A 56 -17.56 -30.65 -15.55
N ASP A 57 -17.44 -31.50 -16.55
CA ASP A 57 -17.22 -32.93 -16.35
C ASP A 57 -15.75 -33.36 -16.30
N LEU A 58 -15.54 -34.51 -15.65
CA LEU A 58 -14.28 -35.24 -15.65
C LEU A 58 -14.11 -35.96 -17.00
N ARG A 59 -13.16 -35.52 -17.83
CA ARG A 59 -12.50 -36.39 -18.83
C ARG A 59 -11.00 -36.11 -18.87
N GLY A 60 -10.21 -37.08 -18.40
CA GLY A 60 -8.77 -37.11 -18.63
C GLY A 60 -8.46 -37.66 -20.04
N SER A 61 -7.27 -37.34 -20.55
CA SER A 61 -6.70 -37.98 -21.75
C SER A 61 -5.17 -38.10 -21.60
N PRO A 62 -4.51 -39.14 -22.15
CA PRO A 62 -3.25 -39.64 -21.61
C PRO A 62 -1.99 -39.03 -22.23
N ARG A 63 -0.88 -39.13 -21.49
CA ARG A 63 0.46 -38.69 -21.92
C ARG A 63 1.12 -39.77 -22.80
N LYS A 64 1.54 -39.40 -24.01
CA LYS A 64 2.13 -40.31 -25.01
C LYS A 64 3.42 -40.99 -24.52
N LYS A 65 3.58 -42.29 -24.80
CA LYS A 65 4.87 -43.01 -24.83
C LYS A 65 5.57 -42.80 -26.18
N ARG A 66 6.90 -42.93 -26.20
CA ARG A 66 7.72 -43.23 -27.40
C ARG A 66 8.81 -44.22 -27.00
N GLY A 67 9.13 -45.18 -27.88
CA GLY A 67 10.22 -46.15 -27.73
C GLY A 67 11.60 -45.48 -27.78
N LEU A 68 12.63 -46.01 -27.10
CA LEU A 68 13.41 -47.22 -27.42
C LEU A 68 14.23 -47.09 -28.71
N ASP A 69 15.55 -47.06 -28.54
CA ASP A 69 16.48 -47.75 -29.44
C ASP A 69 17.75 -48.20 -28.67
N LYS A 70 18.48 -49.19 -29.19
CA LYS A 70 19.72 -49.75 -28.60
C LYS A 70 20.90 -49.59 -29.58
N GLY A 71 22.09 -49.30 -29.05
CA GLY A 71 23.36 -49.23 -29.79
C GLY A 71 24.56 -49.35 -28.83
N GLU A 72 25.74 -49.71 -29.35
CA GLU A 72 26.78 -50.42 -28.59
C GLU A 72 27.94 -49.58 -28.00
N TYR A 73 28.75 -50.27 -27.18
CA TYR A 73 29.92 -49.87 -26.37
C TYR A 73 31.16 -49.48 -27.23
N PRO A 74 32.19 -48.73 -26.71
CA PRO A 74 33.06 -49.12 -25.59
C PRO A 74 33.37 -48.04 -24.54
N GLY A 75 33.85 -48.46 -23.37
CA GLY A 75 34.06 -47.61 -22.20
C GLY A 75 35.53 -47.27 -21.88
N ALA A 76 35.71 -46.39 -20.89
CA ALA A 76 36.99 -46.13 -20.22
C ALA A 76 36.74 -45.53 -18.82
N GLY A 77 37.69 -45.75 -17.89
CA GLY A 77 37.89 -44.85 -16.75
C GLY A 77 36.93 -45.00 -15.56
N ASN A 78 36.98 -46.14 -14.86
CA ASN A 78 36.49 -46.20 -13.48
C ASN A 78 37.47 -45.43 -12.57
N GLN A 79 37.18 -44.16 -12.28
CA GLN A 79 37.79 -43.43 -11.15
C GLN A 79 36.68 -42.98 -10.21
N GLY A 80 36.50 -43.73 -9.12
CA GLY A 80 35.55 -43.41 -8.08
C GLY A 80 35.93 -42.10 -7.40
N VAL A 81 35.10 -41.06 -7.58
CA VAL A 81 35.10 -39.91 -6.69
C VAL A 81 34.60 -40.40 -5.33
N SER A 82 35.54 -40.58 -4.41
CA SER A 82 35.33 -41.00 -3.02
C SER A 82 34.16 -40.25 -2.37
N GLY A 83 33.30 -40.99 -1.67
CA GLY A 83 32.09 -40.47 -1.03
C GLY A 83 32.33 -39.20 -0.22
N GLY A 84 31.70 -38.10 -0.62
CA GLY A 84 31.93 -36.80 -0.02
C GLY A 84 31.27 -36.64 1.36
N LYS A 85 32.08 -36.72 2.42
CA LYS A 85 31.90 -36.09 3.76
C LYS A 85 30.59 -36.32 4.56
N LEU A 86 29.61 -37.06 4.05
CA LEU A 86 28.32 -37.29 4.73
C LEU A 86 28.33 -38.47 5.70
N ASP A 87 29.25 -39.43 5.55
CA ASP A 87 29.35 -40.62 6.41
C ASP A 87 29.95 -40.33 7.81
N VAL A 88 30.42 -39.10 8.05
CA VAL A 88 31.00 -38.72 9.35
C VAL A 88 29.95 -38.66 10.45
N PHE A 89 28.72 -38.20 10.16
CA PHE A 89 27.71 -38.00 11.21
C PHE A 89 27.25 -39.33 11.87
N PRO A 90 26.96 -40.41 11.13
CA PRO A 90 26.67 -41.72 11.73
C PRO A 90 27.86 -42.36 12.46
N SER A 91 29.10 -41.94 12.19
CA SER A 91 30.31 -42.44 12.88
C SER A 91 30.68 -41.67 14.15
N LEU A 92 29.92 -40.61 14.51
CA LEU A 92 30.13 -39.89 15.76
C LEU A 92 29.64 -40.73 16.97
N PRO A 93 30.25 -40.56 18.16
CA PRO A 93 29.70 -41.13 19.39
C PRO A 93 28.25 -40.69 19.63
N LEU A 94 27.41 -41.60 20.14
CA LEU A 94 25.98 -41.34 20.33
C LEU A 94 25.70 -40.09 21.17
N ASP A 95 26.51 -39.81 22.19
CA ASP A 95 26.35 -38.60 23.02
C ASP A 95 26.49 -37.30 22.22
N ILE A 96 27.40 -37.26 21.23
CA ILE A 96 27.57 -36.12 20.32
C ILE A 96 26.38 -36.02 19.37
N ILE A 97 25.90 -37.14 18.85
CA ILE A 97 24.68 -37.20 18.03
C ILE A 97 23.47 -36.68 18.82
N TYR A 98 23.34 -37.07 20.09
CA TYR A 98 22.24 -36.67 20.97
C TYR A 98 22.30 -35.19 21.33
N GLU A 99 23.49 -34.63 21.58
CA GLU A 99 23.64 -33.18 21.79
C GLU A 99 23.30 -32.40 20.51
N VAL A 100 23.82 -32.81 19.34
CA VAL A 100 23.51 -32.14 18.06
C VAL A 100 22.00 -32.17 17.76
N LEU A 101 21.34 -33.32 17.95
CA LEU A 101 19.88 -33.41 17.81
C LEU A 101 19.16 -32.50 18.83
N SER A 102 19.65 -32.42 20.06
CA SER A 102 19.09 -31.55 21.11
C SER A 102 19.21 -30.05 20.82
N LEU A 103 20.10 -29.64 19.91
CA LEU A 103 20.22 -28.24 19.45
C LEU A 103 19.15 -27.87 18.39
N LEU A 104 18.57 -28.84 17.69
CA LEU A 104 17.66 -28.58 16.58
C LEU A 104 16.27 -28.09 17.03
N PRO A 105 15.59 -27.26 16.23
CA PRO A 105 14.17 -26.94 16.46
C PRO A 105 13.32 -28.21 16.52
N PRO A 106 12.31 -28.30 17.42
CA PRO A 106 11.45 -29.48 17.52
C PRO A 106 10.80 -29.90 16.18
N VAL A 107 10.42 -28.93 15.34
CA VAL A 107 9.86 -29.23 14.01
C VAL A 107 10.83 -29.99 13.10
N ASP A 108 12.14 -29.72 13.22
CA ASP A 108 13.17 -30.37 12.40
C ASP A 108 13.48 -31.78 12.90
N LEU A 109 13.48 -32.00 14.22
CA LEU A 109 13.45 -33.35 14.79
C LEU A 109 12.24 -34.15 14.29
N ALA A 110 11.06 -33.54 14.26
CA ALA A 110 9.85 -34.19 13.74
C ALA A 110 9.94 -34.51 12.25
N ASN A 111 10.74 -33.76 11.48
CA ASN A 111 11.02 -34.04 10.07
C ASN A 111 12.07 -35.14 9.92
N LEU A 112 13.14 -35.14 10.72
CA LEU A 112 14.17 -36.19 10.73
C LEU A 112 13.60 -37.59 11.01
N THR A 113 12.56 -37.71 11.86
CA THR A 113 11.85 -38.99 12.09
C THR A 113 11.18 -39.59 10.84
N GLN A 114 11.13 -38.84 9.74
CA GLN A 114 10.59 -39.27 8.45
C GLN A 114 11.67 -39.44 7.36
N THR A 115 12.92 -39.01 7.58
CA THR A 115 13.98 -39.10 6.57
C THR A 115 14.79 -40.40 6.66
N ASN A 116 14.99 -40.94 7.86
CA ASN A 116 15.81 -42.15 8.08
C ASN A 116 15.21 -43.05 9.17
N ARG A 117 15.28 -44.36 8.99
CA ARG A 117 14.90 -45.36 10.01
C ARG A 117 15.74 -45.24 11.28
N ALA A 118 17.04 -44.95 11.16
CA ALA A 118 17.92 -44.73 12.31
C ALA A 118 17.48 -43.53 13.15
N PHE A 119 17.31 -42.34 12.53
CA PHE A 119 16.76 -41.16 13.21
C PHE A 119 15.38 -41.43 13.83
N ARG A 120 14.52 -42.21 13.17
CA ARG A 120 13.23 -42.60 13.73
C ARG A 120 13.39 -43.47 14.98
N ALA A 121 14.28 -44.44 15.00
CA ALA A 121 14.54 -45.26 16.18
C ALA A 121 15.07 -44.41 17.35
N THR A 122 16.10 -43.58 17.09
CA THR A 122 16.68 -42.67 18.09
C THR A 122 15.68 -41.66 18.65
N LEU A 123 14.86 -41.03 17.80
CA LEU A 123 13.95 -39.95 18.21
C LEU A 123 12.57 -40.42 18.68
N ILE A 124 12.29 -41.72 18.72
CA ILE A 124 10.98 -42.27 19.13
C ILE A 124 11.12 -43.42 20.12
N THR A 125 12.05 -44.34 19.91
CA THR A 125 12.14 -45.62 20.63
C THR A 125 13.29 -45.65 21.65
N ASP A 126 14.36 -44.88 21.44
CA ASP A 126 15.51 -44.84 22.35
C ASP A 126 15.17 -44.21 23.72
N SER A 127 15.80 -44.73 24.77
CA SER A 127 15.75 -44.20 26.15
C SER A 127 16.00 -42.68 26.26
N GLN A 128 16.90 -42.12 25.44
CA GLN A 128 17.28 -40.71 25.46
C GLN A 128 16.33 -39.82 24.64
N SER A 129 15.38 -40.40 23.89
CA SER A 129 14.40 -39.65 23.09
C SER A 129 13.71 -38.55 23.91
N SER A 130 13.18 -38.90 25.08
CA SER A 130 12.50 -37.94 25.99
C SER A 130 13.40 -36.76 26.38
N ARG A 131 14.69 -37.03 26.66
CA ARG A 131 15.69 -36.01 26.98
C ARG A 131 15.96 -35.10 25.79
N ILE A 132 16.17 -35.66 24.60
CA ILE A 132 16.41 -34.90 23.35
C ILE A 132 15.24 -33.95 23.07
N TRP A 133 14.00 -34.45 23.10
CA TRP A 133 12.79 -33.64 22.90
C TRP A 133 12.63 -32.55 23.98
N SER A 134 12.91 -32.86 25.23
CA SER A 134 12.83 -31.90 26.35
C SER A 134 13.88 -30.80 26.23
N MET A 135 15.13 -31.13 25.87
CA MET A 135 16.20 -30.16 25.63
C MET A 135 15.90 -29.26 24.43
N ALA A 136 15.49 -29.85 23.30
CA ALA A 136 15.08 -29.09 22.11
C ALA A 136 13.89 -28.15 22.40
N ARG A 137 12.86 -28.64 23.12
CA ARG A 137 11.71 -27.82 23.56
C ARG A 137 12.16 -26.62 24.40
N LYS A 138 13.02 -26.84 25.40
CA LYS A 138 13.53 -25.78 26.29
C LYS A 138 14.38 -24.75 25.55
N ARG A 139 15.31 -25.19 24.69
CA ARG A 139 16.16 -24.29 23.88
C ARG A 139 15.35 -23.43 22.90
N HIS A 140 14.26 -23.96 22.34
CA HIS A 140 13.43 -23.29 21.34
C HIS A 140 12.14 -22.67 21.93
N GLY A 141 12.29 -21.90 23.00
CA GLY A 141 11.22 -21.09 23.59
C GLY A 141 10.31 -21.80 24.62
N ASN A 142 10.70 -22.99 25.10
CA ASN A 142 10.01 -23.76 26.14
C ASN A 142 8.50 -23.96 25.92
N GLY A 143 8.08 -24.10 24.66
CA GLY A 143 6.67 -24.16 24.30
C GLY A 143 5.92 -25.40 24.80
N PRO A 144 4.61 -25.50 24.50
CA PRO A 144 3.68 -26.49 25.06
C PRO A 144 4.20 -27.92 25.18
N GLU A 145 4.17 -28.47 26.39
CA GLU A 145 4.62 -29.83 26.69
C GLU A 145 3.65 -30.89 26.13
N CYS A 146 4.21 -32.00 25.64
CA CYS A 146 3.41 -33.09 25.08
C CYS A 146 2.69 -33.83 26.22
N PRO A 147 1.36 -34.00 26.14
CA PRO A 147 0.65 -34.79 27.13
C PRO A 147 0.91 -36.30 26.90
N PRO A 148 0.85 -37.14 27.94
CA PRO A 148 1.22 -38.56 27.84
C PRO A 148 0.36 -39.37 26.86
N ASP A 149 -0.86 -38.93 26.59
CA ASP A 149 -1.83 -39.60 25.72
C ASP A 149 -1.67 -39.26 24.23
N VAL A 150 -0.72 -38.39 23.86
CA VAL A 150 -0.49 -37.97 22.46
C VAL A 150 0.93 -38.33 22.02
N PRO A 151 1.13 -38.96 20.85
CA PRO A 151 2.46 -39.20 20.32
C PRO A 151 3.22 -37.89 20.02
N ILE A 152 4.50 -37.85 20.40
CA ILE A 152 5.33 -36.63 20.38
C ILE A 152 5.43 -35.95 19.01
N VAL A 153 5.57 -36.69 17.91
CA VAL A 153 5.72 -36.12 16.56
C VAL A 153 4.47 -35.38 16.06
N PRO A 154 3.25 -35.96 16.13
CA PRO A 154 2.00 -35.23 15.94
C PRO A 154 1.87 -33.98 16.82
N TRP A 155 2.18 -34.06 18.12
CA TRP A 155 2.12 -32.92 19.03
C TRP A 155 3.06 -31.78 18.62
N VAL A 156 4.33 -32.11 18.38
CA VAL A 156 5.33 -31.15 17.94
C VAL A 156 4.92 -30.50 16.62
N ARG A 157 4.30 -31.23 15.70
CA ARG A 157 3.78 -30.66 14.45
C ARG A 157 2.59 -29.73 14.65
N PHE A 158 1.71 -30.03 15.60
CA PHE A 158 0.60 -29.16 15.96
C PHE A 158 1.06 -27.78 16.51
N VAL A 159 2.13 -27.79 17.32
CA VAL A 159 2.71 -26.59 17.98
C VAL A 159 3.74 -25.84 17.10
N TYR A 160 4.66 -26.54 16.44
CA TYR A 160 5.83 -25.95 15.79
C TYR A 160 5.81 -25.93 14.25
N ALA A 161 4.94 -26.70 13.59
CA ALA A 161 4.87 -26.67 12.12
C ALA A 161 4.17 -25.40 11.59
N PRO A 162 4.33 -25.07 10.29
CA PRO A 162 3.65 -23.93 9.67
C PRO A 162 2.13 -23.91 9.93
N PRO A 163 1.55 -22.73 10.22
CA PRO A 163 0.18 -22.62 10.72
C PRO A 163 -0.86 -22.93 9.62
N LYS A 164 -1.26 -24.19 9.51
CA LYS A 164 -2.26 -24.67 8.54
C LYS A 164 -3.47 -25.31 9.19
N CYS A 165 -4.65 -25.19 8.58
CA CYS A 165 -5.83 -25.88 9.06
C CYS A 165 -5.65 -27.40 8.99
N GLY A 166 -5.86 -28.09 10.12
CA GLY A 166 -5.75 -29.55 10.21
C GLY A 166 -6.84 -30.33 9.46
N VAL A 167 -7.79 -29.65 8.81
CA VAL A 167 -8.93 -30.25 8.09
C VAL A 167 -8.81 -29.99 6.59
N CYS A 168 -8.72 -28.72 6.18
CA CYS A 168 -8.71 -28.33 4.76
C CYS A 168 -7.35 -27.86 4.24
N GLY A 169 -6.30 -27.87 5.06
CA GLY A 169 -4.95 -27.46 4.66
C GLY A 169 -4.74 -25.94 4.45
N ALA A 170 -5.78 -25.11 4.61
CA ALA A 170 -5.67 -23.65 4.46
C ALA A 170 -4.54 -23.06 5.32
N ILE A 171 -3.69 -22.22 4.73
CA ILE A 171 -2.51 -21.62 5.36
C ILE A 171 -2.86 -20.42 6.26
N ASN A 172 -1.87 -19.94 7.02
CA ASN A 172 -1.94 -18.78 7.92
C ASN A 172 -3.02 -18.88 9.02
N VAL A 173 -3.31 -20.09 9.50
CA VAL A 173 -4.26 -20.34 10.60
C VAL A 173 -3.51 -20.30 11.94
N HIS A 174 -3.22 -19.09 12.42
CA HIS A 174 -2.36 -18.89 13.60
C HIS A 174 -3.00 -19.32 14.92
N PHE A 175 -4.32 -19.22 15.06
CA PHE A 175 -5.05 -19.65 16.26
C PHE A 175 -4.91 -21.16 16.52
N VAL A 176 -4.55 -21.50 17.76
CA VAL A 176 -4.39 -22.86 18.26
C VAL A 176 -5.45 -23.11 19.31
N ASP A 177 -6.26 -24.15 19.13
CA ASP A 177 -7.22 -24.59 20.12
C ASP A 177 -6.61 -25.79 20.88
N PHE A 178 -6.14 -25.55 22.11
CA PHE A 178 -5.54 -26.62 22.92
C PHE A 178 -6.61 -27.49 23.58
N GLN A 179 -7.78 -26.93 23.87
CA GLN A 179 -8.89 -27.60 24.54
C GLN A 179 -9.49 -28.74 23.68
N ILE A 180 -9.53 -28.56 22.35
CA ILE A 180 -9.83 -29.65 21.40
C ILE A 180 -8.61 -30.11 20.58
N ARG A 181 -7.40 -29.67 20.95
CA ARG A 181 -6.10 -30.01 20.32
C ARG A 181 -6.10 -29.89 18.78
N ARG A 182 -6.72 -28.84 18.22
CA ARG A 182 -6.91 -28.64 16.76
C ARG A 182 -6.59 -27.22 16.30
N ARG A 183 -6.14 -27.09 15.05
CA ARG A 183 -5.89 -25.82 14.35
C ARG A 183 -6.91 -25.67 13.23
N LEU A 184 -7.92 -24.82 13.41
CA LEU A 184 -9.10 -24.73 12.53
C LEU A 184 -9.28 -23.31 11.94
N CYS A 185 -9.46 -23.21 10.62
CA CYS A 185 -9.84 -21.94 9.98
C CYS A 185 -11.31 -21.57 10.27
N LYS A 186 -11.71 -20.31 10.06
CA LYS A 186 -13.07 -19.79 10.30
C LYS A 186 -14.16 -20.67 9.64
N LYS A 187 -13.94 -21.11 8.40
CA LYS A 187 -14.83 -22.01 7.66
C LYS A 187 -14.97 -23.37 8.36
N CYS A 188 -13.87 -24.07 8.62
CA CYS A 188 -13.94 -25.38 9.27
C CYS A 188 -14.48 -25.32 10.72
N ARG A 189 -14.26 -24.22 11.46
CA ARG A 189 -14.95 -24.01 12.75
C ARG A 189 -16.47 -23.95 12.58
N LYS A 190 -16.98 -23.19 11.59
CA LYS A 190 -18.42 -23.10 11.29
C LYS A 190 -19.03 -24.45 10.83
N GLU A 191 -18.27 -25.25 10.10
CA GLU A 191 -18.76 -26.51 9.51
C GLU A 191 -18.66 -27.72 10.45
N LYS A 192 -17.69 -27.75 11.36
CA LYS A 192 -17.32 -28.96 12.12
C LYS A 192 -17.48 -28.84 13.64
N LEU A 193 -17.63 -27.64 14.19
CA LEU A 193 -17.95 -27.45 15.61
C LEU A 193 -19.46 -27.38 15.82
N VAL A 194 -19.95 -28.12 16.80
CA VAL A 194 -21.35 -28.17 17.24
C VAL A 194 -21.48 -27.34 18.50
N TYR A 195 -22.34 -26.34 18.49
CA TYR A 195 -22.69 -25.59 19.69
C TYR A 195 -23.60 -26.42 20.59
N SER A 196 -23.31 -26.50 21.90
CA SER A 196 -24.11 -27.22 22.91
C SER A 196 -25.62 -27.01 22.76
N ARG A 197 -26.08 -25.76 22.59
CA ARG A 197 -27.52 -25.41 22.43
C ARG A 197 -28.18 -25.99 21.18
N PHE A 198 -27.41 -26.38 20.18
CA PHE A 198 -27.91 -27.01 18.95
C PHE A 198 -27.68 -28.52 18.92
N PHE A 199 -27.14 -29.12 20.00
CA PHE A 199 -26.90 -30.56 20.07
C PHE A 199 -28.19 -31.37 19.87
N ALA A 200 -29.19 -31.22 20.75
CA ALA A 200 -30.44 -31.99 20.68
C ALA A 200 -31.23 -31.77 19.37
N LYS A 201 -31.06 -30.63 18.70
CA LYS A 201 -31.67 -30.36 17.38
C LYS A 201 -30.94 -31.08 16.23
N ARG A 202 -29.63 -31.30 16.37
CA ARG A 202 -28.77 -31.87 15.32
C ARG A 202 -28.51 -33.36 15.50
N PHE A 203 -28.67 -33.86 16.72
CA PHE A 203 -28.48 -35.25 17.15
C PHE A 203 -29.62 -35.67 18.10
N PRO A 204 -30.89 -35.64 17.66
CA PRO A 204 -32.03 -36.05 18.49
C PRO A 204 -31.95 -37.52 18.96
N GLU A 205 -31.13 -38.34 18.31
CA GLU A 205 -30.88 -39.74 18.63
C GLU A 205 -29.95 -39.96 19.84
N PHE A 206 -29.26 -38.92 20.34
CA PHE A 206 -28.26 -39.05 21.40
C PHE A 206 -28.63 -38.29 22.68
N GLU A 207 -28.36 -38.90 23.84
CA GLU A 207 -28.58 -38.31 25.16
C GLU A 207 -27.63 -37.11 25.39
N PRO A 208 -28.10 -35.93 25.83
CA PRO A 208 -27.24 -34.76 26.03
C PRO A 208 -26.07 -34.94 27.01
N SER A 209 -26.15 -35.92 27.92
CA SER A 209 -25.10 -36.21 28.90
C SER A 209 -23.79 -36.68 28.28
N ILE A 210 -23.79 -37.21 27.04
CA ILE A 210 -22.54 -37.59 26.35
C ILE A 210 -21.59 -36.40 26.14
N LEU A 211 -22.11 -35.17 26.16
CA LEU A 211 -21.31 -33.94 26.05
C LEU A 211 -20.37 -33.72 27.24
N GLU A 212 -20.60 -34.35 28.39
CA GLU A 212 -19.68 -34.32 29.54
C GLU A 212 -18.42 -35.19 29.29
N LEU A 213 -18.50 -36.11 28.32
CA LEU A 213 -17.47 -37.12 28.03
C LEU A 213 -16.54 -36.70 26.88
N ILE A 214 -16.73 -35.50 26.34
CA ILE A 214 -16.06 -34.98 25.14
C ILE A 214 -15.34 -33.66 25.48
N PRO A 215 -14.04 -33.51 25.14
CA PRO A 215 -13.34 -32.23 25.23
C PRO A 215 -14.03 -31.14 24.40
N HIS A 216 -14.10 -29.94 24.95
CA HIS A 216 -14.88 -28.84 24.40
C HIS A 216 -14.05 -27.56 24.34
N THR A 217 -14.35 -26.70 23.38
CA THR A 217 -13.76 -25.35 23.30
C THR A 217 -14.82 -24.30 23.59
N TRP A 218 -14.37 -23.15 24.08
CA TRP A 218 -15.19 -21.97 24.33
C TRP A 218 -15.28 -21.06 23.09
N ILE A 219 -14.64 -21.44 21.98
CA ILE A 219 -14.38 -20.57 20.82
C ILE A 219 -15.10 -21.07 19.55
N GLY A 220 -16.09 -20.29 19.11
CA GLY A 220 -16.91 -20.60 17.93
C GLY A 220 -16.39 -20.07 16.59
N SER A 221 -17.33 -19.88 15.66
CA SER A 221 -17.07 -19.44 14.28
C SER A 221 -17.09 -17.92 14.06
N ALA A 222 -17.64 -17.15 15.00
CA ALA A 222 -17.74 -15.69 14.96
C ALA A 222 -17.16 -15.06 16.24
N LYS A 223 -16.89 -13.74 16.20
CA LYS A 223 -16.57 -12.91 17.39
C LYS A 223 -17.80 -12.71 18.29
N VAL A 224 -18.53 -13.77 18.63
CA VAL A 224 -19.53 -13.69 19.71
C VAL A 224 -18.75 -13.36 20.98
N GLY A 225 -19.18 -12.32 21.69
CA GLY A 225 -18.36 -11.66 22.71
C GLY A 225 -17.89 -12.59 23.83
N ARG A 226 -16.81 -12.17 24.51
CA ARG A 226 -16.30 -12.78 25.76
C ARG A 226 -17.27 -12.54 26.93
N GLY A 227 -18.53 -12.97 26.77
CA GLY A 227 -19.65 -12.44 27.53
C GLY A 227 -20.90 -13.30 27.43
N ARG A 228 -20.78 -14.53 27.93
CA ARG A 228 -21.82 -15.35 28.60
C ARG A 228 -21.19 -16.70 28.93
N GLU A 229 -21.25 -17.09 30.19
CA GLU A 229 -20.89 -18.45 30.62
C GLU A 229 -21.70 -19.50 29.82
N ALA A 230 -21.12 -20.69 29.66
CA ALA A 230 -21.71 -21.85 28.99
C ALA A 230 -21.90 -21.80 27.45
N SER A 231 -21.03 -21.09 26.70
CA SER A 231 -20.92 -21.29 25.23
C SER A 231 -19.94 -22.41 24.85
N LYS A 232 -20.26 -23.67 25.19
CA LYS A 232 -19.43 -24.85 24.86
C LYS A 232 -19.62 -25.33 23.42
N PHE A 233 -18.51 -25.55 22.71
CA PHE A 233 -18.48 -26.09 21.35
C PHE A 233 -17.71 -27.42 21.31
N TYR A 234 -18.26 -28.39 20.59
CA TYR A 234 -17.76 -29.76 20.51
C TYR A 234 -17.36 -30.10 19.08
N TRP A 235 -16.32 -30.92 18.89
CA TRP A 235 -15.98 -31.43 17.57
C TRP A 235 -16.99 -32.50 17.13
N GLY A 236 -17.66 -32.29 15.99
CA GLY A 236 -18.75 -33.18 15.55
C GLY A 236 -18.32 -34.63 15.33
N GLY A 237 -17.05 -34.90 15.00
CA GLY A 237 -16.54 -36.28 14.91
C GLY A 237 -16.34 -36.97 16.26
N ASP A 238 -16.05 -36.19 17.31
CA ASP A 238 -15.80 -36.73 18.66
C ASP A 238 -17.16 -37.02 19.36
N ILE A 239 -18.23 -36.31 18.98
CA ILE A 239 -19.62 -36.67 19.30
C ILE A 239 -19.97 -38.06 18.77
N TYR A 240 -19.79 -38.31 17.46
CA TYR A 240 -20.10 -39.62 16.88
C TYR A 240 -19.27 -40.75 17.51
N ALA A 241 -17.96 -40.54 17.71
CA ALA A 241 -17.08 -41.55 18.29
C ALA A 241 -17.46 -41.92 19.73
N ILE A 242 -17.84 -40.94 20.56
CA ILE A 242 -18.32 -41.23 21.92
C ILE A 242 -19.72 -41.85 21.90
N ALA A 243 -20.62 -41.39 21.03
CA ALA A 243 -21.97 -41.94 20.91
C ALA A 243 -21.98 -43.42 20.49
N GLU A 244 -21.13 -43.80 19.54
CA GLU A 244 -20.98 -45.21 19.09
C GLU A 244 -20.61 -46.14 20.25
N VAL A 245 -19.64 -45.76 21.08
CA VAL A 245 -19.25 -46.51 22.29
C VAL A 245 -20.35 -46.48 23.35
N TYR A 246 -21.00 -45.33 23.55
CA TYR A 246 -22.04 -45.16 24.58
C TYR A 246 -23.29 -46.00 24.28
N VAL A 247 -23.68 -46.13 23.00
CA VAL A 247 -24.79 -47.00 22.56
C VAL A 247 -24.52 -48.47 22.85
N GLN A 248 -23.27 -48.94 22.75
CA GLN A 248 -22.92 -50.32 23.13
C GLN A 248 -23.17 -50.57 24.62
N PHE A 249 -22.72 -49.67 25.50
CA PHE A 249 -23.01 -49.76 26.93
C PHE A 249 -24.50 -49.65 27.24
N GLN A 250 -25.24 -48.77 26.57
CA GLN A 250 -26.71 -48.68 26.72
C GLN A 250 -27.41 -49.97 26.29
N SER A 251 -26.97 -50.61 25.20
CA SER A 251 -27.48 -51.90 24.74
C SER A 251 -27.22 -53.01 25.77
N ASP A 252 -26.02 -53.06 26.35
CA ASP A 252 -25.64 -54.04 27.36
C ASP A 252 -26.45 -53.89 28.67
N VAL A 253 -26.75 -52.63 29.05
CA VAL A 253 -27.67 -52.32 30.16
C VAL A 253 -29.10 -52.73 29.85
N TYR A 254 -29.59 -52.48 28.62
CA TYR A 254 -30.94 -52.88 28.19
C TYR A 254 -31.09 -54.41 28.16
N LEU A 255 -30.09 -55.13 27.65
CA LEU A 255 -30.01 -56.59 27.64
C LEU A 255 -29.73 -57.21 29.04
N ARG A 256 -29.61 -56.38 30.08
CA ARG A 256 -29.38 -56.78 31.48
C ARG A 256 -28.14 -57.67 31.66
N LYS A 257 -27.09 -57.46 30.89
CA LYS A 257 -25.82 -58.19 31.07
C LYS A 257 -25.27 -57.94 32.49
N PRO A 258 -24.72 -58.96 33.18
CA PRO A 258 -24.10 -58.78 34.50
C PRO A 258 -23.04 -57.67 34.48
N GLY A 259 -23.05 -56.78 35.47
CA GLY A 259 -22.10 -55.67 35.59
C GLY A 259 -22.27 -54.49 34.61
N ALA A 260 -23.17 -54.55 33.61
CA ALA A 260 -23.23 -53.54 32.55
C ALA A 260 -23.45 -52.09 33.04
N LYS A 261 -24.28 -51.89 34.08
CA LYS A 261 -24.50 -50.56 34.69
C LYS A 261 -23.25 -50.01 35.36
N GLU A 262 -22.47 -50.87 36.00
CA GLU A 262 -21.22 -50.51 36.67
C GLU A 262 -20.14 -50.18 35.64
N ALA A 263 -20.02 -50.98 34.58
CA ALA A 263 -19.12 -50.73 33.46
C ALA A 263 -19.40 -49.37 32.78
N LEU A 264 -20.66 -49.02 32.54
CA LEU A 264 -21.07 -47.72 32.01
C LEU A 264 -20.69 -46.56 32.96
N ASN A 265 -20.94 -46.70 34.27
CA ASN A 265 -20.59 -45.68 35.26
C ASN A 265 -19.07 -45.49 35.41
N ASN A 266 -18.30 -46.57 35.34
CA ASN A 266 -16.83 -46.53 35.37
C ASN A 266 -16.30 -45.83 34.10
N TYR A 267 -16.77 -46.22 32.91
CA TYR A 267 -16.44 -45.54 31.66
C TYR A 267 -16.79 -44.03 31.70
N ARG A 268 -17.98 -43.67 32.19
CA ARG A 268 -18.39 -42.26 32.34
C ARG A 268 -17.41 -41.50 33.26
N SER A 269 -17.05 -42.10 34.39
CA SER A 269 -16.15 -41.52 35.38
C SER A 269 -14.72 -41.34 34.85
N GLU A 270 -14.20 -42.32 34.11
CA GLU A 270 -12.90 -42.24 33.44
C GLU A 270 -12.88 -41.17 32.33
N ARG A 271 -13.95 -41.10 31.52
CA ARG A 271 -14.08 -40.07 30.47
C ARG A 271 -14.18 -38.66 31.05
N ILE A 272 -14.90 -38.44 32.15
CA ILE A 272 -14.96 -37.14 32.83
C ILE A 272 -13.57 -36.75 33.36
N LYS A 273 -12.86 -37.67 34.02
CA LYS A 273 -11.46 -37.45 34.45
C LYS A 273 -10.54 -37.11 33.28
N TYR A 274 -10.67 -37.80 32.14
CA TYR A 274 -9.92 -37.47 30.91
C TYR A 274 -10.25 -36.07 30.38
N VAL A 275 -11.51 -35.64 30.38
CA VAL A 275 -11.88 -34.28 29.94
C VAL A 275 -11.25 -33.23 30.85
N GLN A 276 -11.24 -33.47 32.17
CA GLN A 276 -10.58 -32.60 33.16
C GLN A 276 -9.06 -32.51 32.93
N THR A 277 -8.36 -33.63 32.73
CA THR A 277 -6.90 -33.60 32.47
C THR A 277 -6.54 -32.93 31.14
N VAL A 278 -7.39 -33.04 30.10
CA VAL A 278 -7.24 -32.28 28.85
C VAL A 278 -7.45 -30.77 29.08
N GLU A 279 -8.42 -30.38 29.90
CA GLU A 279 -8.69 -28.95 30.21
C GLU A 279 -7.54 -28.33 31.03
N GLU A 280 -7.05 -29.01 32.07
CA GLU A 280 -5.87 -28.60 32.84
C GLU A 280 -4.61 -28.48 31.97
N HIS A 281 -4.37 -29.46 31.10
CA HIS A 281 -3.25 -29.46 30.16
C HIS A 281 -3.38 -28.32 29.14
N ALA A 282 -4.57 -28.07 28.61
CA ALA A 282 -4.83 -26.97 27.69
C ALA A 282 -4.58 -25.61 28.33
N ASN A 283 -4.97 -25.41 29.59
CA ASN A 283 -4.71 -24.17 30.34
C ASN A 283 -3.20 -23.93 30.53
N LYS A 284 -2.42 -24.96 30.87
CA LYS A 284 -0.95 -24.90 30.90
C LYS A 284 -0.35 -24.60 29.52
N CYS A 285 -0.89 -25.21 28.46
CA CYS A 285 -0.46 -24.95 27.08
C CYS A 285 -0.71 -23.51 26.62
N VAL A 286 -1.80 -22.86 27.05
CA VAL A 286 -2.08 -21.46 26.68
C VAL A 286 -1.00 -20.52 27.21
N ALA A 287 -0.53 -20.70 28.45
CA ALA A 287 0.59 -19.94 29.01
C ALA A 287 1.89 -20.19 28.23
N GLN A 288 2.30 -21.46 28.10
CA GLN A 288 3.51 -21.85 27.38
C GLN A 288 3.49 -21.44 25.88
N TRP A 289 2.31 -21.34 25.28
CA TRP A 289 2.13 -20.85 23.92
C TRP A 289 2.34 -19.33 23.82
N SER A 290 1.89 -18.56 24.81
CA SER A 290 2.19 -17.13 24.92
C SER A 290 3.71 -16.90 24.99
N ASP A 291 4.41 -17.63 25.85
CA ASP A 291 5.86 -17.53 26.02
C ASP A 291 6.60 -17.88 24.72
N LEU A 292 6.19 -18.95 24.04
CA LEU A 292 6.74 -19.35 22.73
C LEU A 292 6.50 -18.29 21.65
N LEU A 293 5.34 -17.62 21.65
CA LEU A 293 5.07 -16.52 20.72
C LEU A 293 5.96 -15.30 21.02
N GLN A 294 6.15 -14.94 22.29
CA GLN A 294 7.06 -13.86 22.70
C GLN A 294 8.52 -14.18 22.33
N PHE A 295 8.97 -15.43 22.55
CA PHE A 295 10.29 -15.90 22.16
C PHE A 295 10.51 -15.77 20.64
N ARG A 296 9.56 -16.24 19.83
CA ARG A 296 9.60 -16.11 18.36
C ARG A 296 9.60 -14.66 17.90
N ALA A 297 8.83 -13.79 18.56
CA ALA A 297 8.81 -12.36 18.26
C ALA A 297 10.15 -11.70 18.59
N ARG A 298 10.78 -12.07 19.72
CA ARG A 298 12.11 -11.60 20.12
C ARG A 298 13.19 -12.04 19.13
N GLN A 299 13.24 -13.31 18.75
CA GLN A 299 14.18 -13.80 17.73
C GLN A 299 14.00 -13.08 16.39
N ALA A 300 12.74 -12.86 15.95
CA ALA A 300 12.47 -12.12 14.73
C ALA A 300 12.94 -10.66 14.79
N TYR A 301 12.85 -10.03 15.97
CA TYR A 301 13.37 -8.69 16.23
C TYR A 301 14.90 -8.65 16.28
N GLU A 302 15.55 -9.58 16.98
CA GLU A 302 17.01 -9.72 17.05
C GLU A 302 17.64 -9.91 15.66
N HIS A 303 17.04 -10.75 14.82
CA HIS A 303 17.45 -10.90 13.42
C HIS A 303 17.24 -9.61 12.60
N ALA A 304 16.16 -8.87 12.85
CA ALA A 304 15.89 -7.60 12.16
C ALA A 304 16.89 -6.51 12.57
N GLU A 305 17.17 -6.34 13.87
CA GLU A 305 18.17 -5.38 14.36
C GLU A 305 19.60 -5.76 13.94
N SER A 306 19.95 -7.05 13.95
CA SER A 306 21.25 -7.51 13.42
C SER A 306 21.40 -7.16 11.93
N ARG A 307 20.36 -7.40 11.12
CA ARG A 307 20.32 -7.01 9.71
C ARG A 307 20.41 -5.50 9.51
N TYR A 308 19.67 -4.72 10.31
CA TYR A 308 19.72 -3.26 10.28
C TYR A 308 21.12 -2.74 10.65
N SER A 309 21.75 -3.29 11.69
CA SER A 309 23.11 -2.93 12.12
C SER A 309 24.15 -3.20 11.02
N GLU A 310 24.07 -4.33 10.32
CA GLU A 310 24.97 -4.61 9.19
C GLU A 310 24.75 -3.63 8.02
N ILE A 311 23.50 -3.36 7.65
CA ILE A 311 23.15 -2.33 6.65
C ILE A 311 23.67 -0.96 7.09
N PHE A 312 23.51 -0.61 8.36
CA PHE A 312 23.92 0.67 8.92
C PHE A 312 25.43 0.85 8.81
N GLY A 313 26.21 -0.16 9.22
CA GLY A 313 27.67 -0.17 9.07
C GLY A 313 28.11 -0.05 7.61
N ARG A 314 27.48 -0.80 6.69
CA ARG A 314 27.75 -0.70 5.24
C ARG A 314 27.40 0.68 4.67
N CYS A 315 26.33 1.34 5.15
CA CYS A 315 25.99 2.70 4.75
C CYS A 315 26.99 3.73 5.31
N ARG A 316 27.44 3.59 6.56
CA ARG A 316 28.47 4.46 7.14
C ARG A 316 29.80 4.36 6.37
N GLN A 317 30.16 3.17 5.88
CA GLN A 317 31.31 2.97 4.99
C GLN A 317 31.19 3.66 3.62
N LEU A 318 29.98 4.06 3.19
CA LEU A 318 29.77 4.88 1.99
C LEU A 318 29.93 6.39 2.26
N GLY A 319 30.22 6.80 3.50
CA GLY A 319 30.36 8.20 3.90
C GLY A 319 29.07 8.87 4.38
N TYR A 320 28.00 8.11 4.65
CA TYR A 320 26.76 8.66 5.22
C TYR A 320 26.85 8.85 6.74
N GLU A 321 26.22 9.91 7.24
CA GLU A 321 26.11 10.18 8.67
C GLU A 321 24.97 9.40 9.33
N ASP A 322 25.13 9.12 10.63
CA ASP A 322 24.22 8.29 11.42
C ASP A 322 22.75 8.80 11.45
N GLU A 323 22.54 10.13 11.41
CA GLU A 323 21.20 10.73 11.34
C GLU A 323 20.52 10.39 10.00
N ASP A 324 21.26 10.48 8.88
CA ASP A 324 20.74 10.19 7.54
C ASP A 324 20.45 8.69 7.36
N ILE A 325 21.31 7.83 7.89
CA ILE A 325 21.12 6.37 7.86
C ILE A 325 19.94 5.96 8.75
N SER A 326 19.69 6.64 9.87
CA SER A 326 18.61 6.28 10.79
C SER A 326 17.21 6.33 10.14
N ALA A 327 17.02 7.13 9.09
CA ALA A 327 15.77 7.19 8.34
C ALA A 327 15.36 5.85 7.67
N ILE A 328 16.31 4.96 7.34
CA ILE A 328 15.97 3.67 6.73
C ILE A 328 15.49 2.61 7.74
N ARG A 329 15.54 2.86 9.05
CA ARG A 329 15.16 1.88 10.10
C ARG A 329 13.78 1.27 9.89
N HIS A 330 12.79 2.03 9.45
CA HIS A 330 11.42 1.49 9.27
C HIS A 330 11.15 0.88 7.88
N THR A 331 12.14 0.82 6.99
CA THR A 331 11.98 0.26 5.65
C THR A 331 11.89 -1.27 5.66
N HIS A 332 11.14 -1.85 4.71
CA HIS A 332 11.03 -3.30 4.57
C HIS A 332 12.40 -3.94 4.27
N GLN A 333 13.21 -3.28 3.45
CA GLN A 333 14.55 -3.73 3.05
C GLN A 333 15.51 -3.80 4.24
N ALA A 334 15.38 -2.88 5.20
CA ALA A 334 16.16 -2.91 6.44
C ALA A 334 15.67 -3.98 7.42
N MET A 335 14.39 -3.95 7.81
CA MET A 335 13.90 -4.69 8.99
C MET A 335 13.01 -5.91 8.71
N ARG A 336 12.47 -6.11 7.50
CA ARG A 336 11.42 -7.14 7.26
C ARG A 336 11.84 -8.30 6.37
N ASP A 337 12.88 -8.13 5.56
CA ASP A 337 13.46 -9.21 4.76
C ASP A 337 14.28 -10.16 5.64
N ARG A 338 13.94 -11.45 5.61
CA ARG A 338 14.50 -12.51 6.49
C ARG A 338 15.82 -13.10 5.99
N THR A 339 16.35 -12.61 4.87
CA THR A 339 17.63 -13.09 4.33
C THR A 339 18.82 -12.45 5.06
N ALA A 340 19.97 -13.14 5.10
CA ALA A 340 21.23 -12.51 5.49
C ALA A 340 21.72 -11.53 4.39
N ILE A 341 22.45 -10.47 4.77
CA ILE A 341 23.03 -9.52 3.82
C ILE A 341 24.31 -10.11 3.22
N THR A 342 24.12 -11.01 2.26
CA THR A 342 25.20 -11.40 1.33
C THR A 342 25.48 -10.27 0.34
N GLU A 343 26.66 -10.21 -0.29
CA GLU A 343 26.96 -9.18 -1.31
C GLU A 343 25.92 -9.09 -2.43
N ARG A 344 25.34 -10.23 -2.82
CA ARG A 344 24.25 -10.27 -3.80
C ARG A 344 22.96 -9.62 -3.29
N VAL A 345 22.65 -9.77 -2.01
CA VAL A 345 21.49 -9.10 -1.37
C VAL A 345 21.80 -7.61 -1.19
N TRP A 346 23.02 -7.27 -0.74
CA TRP A 346 23.49 -5.89 -0.59
C TRP A 346 23.38 -5.11 -1.90
N ALA A 347 23.92 -5.61 -3.01
CA ALA A 347 23.83 -4.98 -4.32
C ALA A 347 22.39 -4.68 -4.77
N ARG A 348 21.42 -5.52 -4.35
CA ARG A 348 19.99 -5.34 -4.63
C ARG A 348 19.33 -4.29 -3.72
N VAL A 349 19.72 -4.21 -2.44
CA VAL A 349 19.09 -3.29 -1.47
C VAL A 349 19.78 -1.93 -1.36
N LYS A 350 21.07 -1.83 -1.74
CA LYS A 350 21.87 -0.59 -1.68
C LYS A 350 21.13 0.58 -2.34
N ASN A 351 20.85 0.50 -3.64
CA ASN A 351 20.28 1.64 -4.38
C ASN A 351 18.89 2.08 -3.86
N PRO A 352 17.94 1.18 -3.51
CA PRO A 352 16.71 1.58 -2.83
C PRO A 352 16.92 2.29 -1.48
N LEU A 353 17.93 1.88 -0.70
CA LEU A 353 18.21 2.44 0.62
C LEU A 353 18.94 3.78 0.53
N THR A 354 19.99 3.89 -0.30
CA THR A 354 20.75 5.14 -0.46
C THR A 354 19.85 6.30 -0.89
N ARG A 355 18.85 6.06 -1.73
CA ARG A 355 17.87 7.08 -2.14
C ARG A 355 17.05 7.67 -1.01
N VAL A 356 16.72 6.87 0.01
CA VAL A 356 16.03 7.36 1.21
C VAL A 356 17.01 8.16 2.07
N ILE A 357 18.26 7.68 2.19
CA ILE A 357 19.33 8.35 2.93
C ILE A 357 19.69 9.71 2.30
N GLU A 358 19.86 9.81 0.98
CA GLU A 358 20.10 11.09 0.29
C GLU A 358 18.93 12.08 0.47
N ALA A 359 17.69 11.61 0.42
CA ALA A 359 16.52 12.46 0.68
C ALA A 359 16.46 12.97 2.12
N THR A 360 17.01 12.22 3.08
CA THR A 360 17.16 12.68 4.46
C THR A 360 18.35 13.64 4.60
N ARG A 361 19.49 13.34 3.96
CA ARG A 361 20.68 14.18 3.93
C ARG A 361 20.42 15.56 3.36
N CYS A 362 19.70 15.65 2.23
CA CYS A 362 19.30 16.94 1.65
C CYS A 362 18.50 17.78 2.68
N ARG A 363 17.47 17.21 3.31
CA ARG A 363 16.66 17.89 4.34
C ARG A 363 17.47 18.28 5.58
N ARG A 364 18.40 17.43 6.02
CA ARG A 364 19.29 17.73 7.15
C ARG A 364 20.19 18.91 6.83
N LEU A 365 20.78 18.94 5.64
CA LEU A 365 21.63 20.05 5.20
C LEU A 365 20.84 21.34 4.95
N GLU A 366 19.62 21.26 4.40
CA GLU A 366 18.70 22.42 4.28
C GLU A 366 18.36 23.04 5.63
N ARG A 367 18.27 22.23 6.69
CA ARG A 367 18.02 22.68 8.07
C ARG A 367 19.30 23.20 8.76
N ASN A 368 20.41 22.48 8.63
CA ASN A 368 21.62 22.73 9.42
C ASN A 368 22.59 23.72 8.76
N ALA A 369 22.59 23.84 7.44
CA ALA A 369 23.49 24.66 6.63
C ALA A 369 22.73 25.60 5.66
N ALA A 370 21.53 26.03 6.06
CA ALA A 370 20.55 26.73 5.21
C ALA A 370 21.16 27.84 4.33
N ALA A 371 21.92 28.77 4.92
CA ALA A 371 22.49 29.91 4.20
C ALA A 371 23.44 29.49 3.04
N THR A 372 24.27 28.47 3.28
CA THR A 372 25.21 27.91 2.30
C THR A 372 24.47 27.13 1.21
N ILE A 373 23.51 26.28 1.61
CA ILE A 373 22.69 25.51 0.68
C ILE A 373 21.84 26.43 -0.22
N ASP A 374 21.25 27.48 0.34
CA ASP A 374 20.49 28.48 -0.41
C ASP A 374 21.38 29.31 -1.34
N ALA A 375 22.64 29.59 -0.96
CA ALA A 375 23.61 30.22 -1.86
C ALA A 375 23.94 29.32 -3.05
N ARG A 376 24.22 28.03 -2.83
CA ARG A 376 24.48 27.07 -3.91
C ARG A 376 23.25 26.85 -4.80
N LYS A 377 22.05 26.76 -4.22
CA LYS A 377 20.78 26.71 -4.97
C LYS A 377 20.57 27.95 -5.85
N ARG A 378 20.96 29.14 -5.39
CA ARG A 378 20.93 30.36 -6.23
C ARG A 378 21.84 30.25 -7.46
N LEU A 379 23.05 29.71 -7.33
CA LEU A 379 23.96 29.49 -8.48
C LEU A 379 23.35 28.51 -9.51
N VAL A 380 22.76 27.41 -9.03
CA VAL A 380 22.06 26.45 -9.91
C VAL A 380 20.80 27.08 -10.54
N LYS A 381 20.04 27.91 -9.79
CA LYS A 381 18.89 28.65 -10.35
C LYS A 381 19.33 29.70 -11.38
N ASN A 382 20.47 30.34 -11.21
CA ASN A 382 21.03 31.26 -12.20
C ASN A 382 21.35 30.53 -13.51
N ALA A 383 22.08 29.41 -13.44
CA ALA A 383 22.41 28.57 -14.60
C ALA A 383 21.14 28.07 -15.30
N TYR A 384 20.14 27.65 -14.52
CA TYR A 384 18.84 27.26 -15.06
C TYR A 384 18.10 28.44 -15.71
N ASN A 385 18.14 29.63 -15.12
CA ASN A 385 17.54 30.83 -15.69
C ASN A 385 18.25 31.29 -16.97
N VAL A 386 19.57 31.09 -17.11
CA VAL A 386 20.29 31.27 -18.39
C VAL A 386 19.73 30.33 -19.45
N TYR A 387 19.55 29.05 -19.13
CA TYR A 387 18.89 28.10 -20.04
C TYR A 387 17.45 28.53 -20.37
N LYS A 388 16.63 28.96 -19.40
CA LYS A 388 15.28 29.50 -19.67
C LYS A 388 15.33 30.68 -20.66
N ARG A 389 16.28 31.60 -20.51
CA ARG A 389 16.44 32.76 -21.42
C ARG A 389 16.88 32.39 -22.85
N SER A 390 17.39 31.18 -23.10
CA SER A 390 17.64 30.66 -24.46
C SER A 390 16.40 30.09 -25.16
N LEU A 391 15.29 29.96 -24.44
CA LEU A 391 14.01 29.44 -24.94
C LEU A 391 13.01 30.59 -25.12
N ARG A 392 11.95 30.37 -25.91
CA ARG A 392 10.87 31.35 -25.99
C ARG A 392 10.13 31.37 -24.65
N PRO A 393 9.67 32.54 -24.16
CA PRO A 393 9.02 32.63 -22.87
C PRO A 393 7.83 31.70 -22.64
N VAL A 394 6.95 31.50 -23.63
CA VAL A 394 5.84 30.54 -23.51
C VAL A 394 6.31 29.10 -23.24
N ASP A 395 7.49 28.70 -23.76
CA ASP A 395 8.02 27.35 -23.55
C ASP A 395 8.42 27.11 -22.08
N TRP A 396 8.56 28.16 -21.26
CA TRP A 396 8.90 28.05 -19.83
C TRP A 396 7.83 27.32 -19.01
N ILE A 397 6.55 27.39 -19.40
CA ILE A 397 5.45 26.80 -18.63
C ILE A 397 5.54 25.26 -18.59
N HIS A 398 6.24 24.67 -19.55
CA HIS A 398 6.43 23.21 -19.64
C HIS A 398 7.71 22.73 -18.95
N LEU A 399 8.53 23.62 -18.41
CA LEU A 399 9.80 23.25 -17.79
C LEU A 399 9.62 22.84 -16.32
N PRO A 400 10.44 21.92 -15.77
CA PRO A 400 10.33 21.53 -14.37
C PRO A 400 10.59 22.67 -13.38
N PRO A 401 10.03 22.64 -12.16
CA PRO A 401 10.34 23.62 -11.13
C PRO A 401 11.81 23.48 -10.67
N PRO A 402 12.49 24.55 -10.22
CA PRO A 402 13.90 24.50 -9.78
C PRO A 402 14.19 23.43 -8.72
N GLN A 403 13.23 23.12 -7.85
CA GLN A 403 13.29 22.05 -6.85
C GLN A 403 13.57 20.67 -7.50
N LEU A 404 13.05 20.43 -8.71
CA LEU A 404 13.35 19.22 -9.46
C LEU A 404 14.77 19.26 -10.05
N ILE A 405 15.25 20.43 -10.46
CA ILE A 405 16.61 20.59 -10.97
C ILE A 405 17.63 20.31 -9.85
N TYR A 406 17.38 20.80 -8.63
CA TYR A 406 18.24 20.57 -7.46
C TYR A 406 18.38 19.09 -7.04
N VAL A 407 17.47 18.19 -7.45
CA VAL A 407 17.55 16.74 -7.15
C VAL A 407 18.17 15.89 -8.25
N ILE A 408 18.38 16.44 -9.46
CA ILE A 408 19.15 15.75 -10.50
C ILE A 408 20.55 15.50 -9.94
N PRO A 409 21.11 14.28 -9.99
CA PRO A 409 22.37 13.95 -9.33
C PRO A 409 23.51 14.95 -9.59
N ALA A 410 23.69 15.40 -10.83
CA ALA A 410 24.71 16.39 -11.20
C ALA A 410 24.61 17.71 -10.39
N PHE A 411 23.41 18.24 -10.16
CA PHE A 411 23.22 19.47 -9.36
C PHE A 411 23.08 19.17 -7.87
N ARG A 412 22.48 18.03 -7.49
CA ARG A 412 22.40 17.60 -6.10
C ARG A 412 23.80 17.47 -5.50
N ASP A 413 24.72 16.88 -6.23
CA ASP A 413 26.08 16.69 -5.75
C ASP A 413 26.78 18.05 -5.56
N LEU A 414 26.63 19.00 -6.50
CA LEU A 414 27.11 20.38 -6.34
C LEU A 414 26.49 21.11 -5.13
N ILE A 415 25.19 20.94 -4.86
CA ILE A 415 24.51 21.62 -3.76
C ILE A 415 24.86 21.01 -2.40
N TYR A 416 24.86 19.68 -2.29
CA TYR A 416 24.84 18.96 -1.00
C TYR A 416 26.13 18.17 -0.68
N THR A 417 27.07 18.02 -1.61
CA THR A 417 28.38 17.42 -1.32
C THR A 417 29.36 18.49 -0.85
N LYS A 418 29.99 18.21 0.29
CA LYS A 418 30.97 19.07 0.98
C LYS A 418 30.55 20.55 1.00
N PRO A 419 29.52 20.94 1.78
CA PRO A 419 28.99 22.31 1.78
C PRO A 419 30.04 23.38 2.08
N ASP A 420 31.14 23.02 2.75
CA ASP A 420 32.22 23.92 3.17
C ASP A 420 33.16 24.37 2.02
N GLU A 421 33.19 23.65 0.90
CA GLU A 421 33.94 24.07 -0.30
C GLU A 421 33.24 25.24 -1.00
N GLN A 422 33.98 26.14 -1.66
CA GLN A 422 33.36 27.18 -2.47
C GLN A 422 32.85 26.60 -3.79
N LEU A 423 31.62 26.94 -4.16
CA LEU A 423 31.03 26.64 -5.46
C LEU A 423 30.92 27.96 -6.25
N ASP A 424 31.41 27.97 -7.48
CA ASP A 424 31.28 29.11 -8.38
C ASP A 424 30.12 28.93 -9.39
N GLN A 425 29.85 30.01 -10.14
CA GLN A 425 28.80 30.00 -11.16
C GLN A 425 29.22 29.17 -12.39
N ALA A 426 30.49 29.21 -12.78
CA ALA A 426 31.00 28.52 -13.97
C ALA A 426 30.82 27.00 -13.90
N THR A 427 31.04 26.40 -12.73
CA THR A 427 30.81 24.97 -12.47
C THR A 427 29.32 24.60 -12.60
N CYS A 428 28.42 25.49 -12.17
CA CYS A 428 26.98 25.31 -12.35
C CYS A 428 26.56 25.45 -13.83
N ASP A 429 27.21 26.35 -14.57
CA ASP A 429 26.92 26.61 -15.99
C ASP A 429 27.41 25.44 -16.87
N GLU A 430 28.61 24.89 -16.62
CA GLU A 430 29.10 23.66 -17.30
C GLU A 430 28.16 22.47 -17.04
N ALA A 431 27.72 22.29 -15.80
CA ALA A 431 26.72 21.27 -15.48
C ALA A 431 25.37 21.50 -16.20
N ALA A 432 25.02 22.76 -16.49
CA ALA A 432 23.81 23.14 -17.20
C ALA A 432 23.85 22.86 -18.71
N GLU A 433 25.02 22.65 -19.33
CA GLU A 433 25.10 22.22 -20.73
C GLU A 433 24.33 20.91 -21.00
N ARG A 434 24.28 20.03 -19.99
CA ARG A 434 23.58 18.73 -20.05
C ARG A 434 22.12 18.81 -19.61
N LEU A 435 21.67 19.96 -19.12
CA LEU A 435 20.31 20.18 -18.61
C LEU A 435 19.19 19.84 -19.62
N PRO A 436 19.29 20.18 -20.93
CA PRO A 436 18.25 19.80 -21.90
C PRO A 436 18.04 18.28 -21.98
N GLY A 437 19.12 17.51 -21.87
CA GLY A 437 19.09 16.04 -21.87
C GLY A 437 18.42 15.47 -20.61
N TYR A 438 18.68 16.06 -19.44
CA TYR A 438 18.01 15.67 -18.19
C TYR A 438 16.52 16.02 -18.21
N ILE A 439 16.14 17.23 -18.65
CA ILE A 439 14.73 17.64 -18.78
C ILE A 439 14.00 16.74 -19.77
N SER A 440 14.54 16.51 -20.96
CA SER A 440 13.96 15.59 -21.95
C SER A 440 13.78 14.17 -21.39
N THR A 441 14.77 13.65 -20.66
CA THR A 441 14.69 12.33 -20.01
C THR A 441 13.57 12.26 -18.97
N PHE A 442 13.44 13.28 -18.12
CA PHE A 442 12.37 13.40 -17.13
C PHE A 442 11.00 13.49 -17.79
N MET A 443 10.81 14.41 -18.73
CA MET A 443 9.52 14.61 -19.42
C MET A 443 9.08 13.35 -20.19
N ASN A 444 10.02 12.61 -20.79
CA ASN A 444 9.73 11.31 -21.41
C ASN A 444 9.39 10.20 -20.39
N ALA A 445 9.96 10.23 -19.18
CA ALA A 445 9.56 9.34 -18.09
C ALA A 445 8.13 9.67 -17.61
N LEU A 446 7.82 10.96 -17.47
CA LEU A 446 6.50 11.47 -17.07
C LEU A 446 5.41 11.08 -18.08
N LYS A 447 5.61 11.36 -19.39
CA LYS A 447 4.68 10.94 -20.46
C LYS A 447 4.35 9.45 -20.39
N ARG A 448 5.37 8.60 -20.24
CA ARG A 448 5.19 7.13 -20.10
C ARG A 448 4.42 6.74 -18.84
N ARG A 449 4.56 7.47 -17.73
CA ARG A 449 3.78 7.21 -16.50
C ARG A 449 2.31 7.54 -16.72
N MET A 450 2.00 8.69 -17.31
CA MET A 450 0.63 9.14 -17.56
C MET A 450 -0.12 8.18 -18.50
N LEU A 451 0.52 7.73 -19.59
CA LEU A 451 -0.05 6.70 -20.47
C LEU A 451 -0.35 5.39 -19.71
N GLN A 452 0.52 4.97 -18.79
CA GLN A 452 0.27 3.76 -17.98
C GLN A 452 -0.89 3.96 -17.01
N GLU A 453 -1.12 5.15 -16.45
CA GLU A 453 -2.27 5.43 -15.59
C GLU A 453 -3.59 5.46 -16.37
N MET A 454 -3.60 5.99 -17.59
CA MET A 454 -4.77 5.89 -18.49
C MET A 454 -5.09 4.42 -18.79
N ALA A 455 -4.07 3.62 -19.14
CA ALA A 455 -4.22 2.20 -19.46
C ALA A 455 -4.63 1.35 -18.24
N ASP A 456 -4.05 1.60 -17.06
CA ASP A 456 -4.41 0.92 -15.81
C ASP A 456 -5.88 1.22 -15.45
N SER A 457 -6.32 2.48 -15.61
CA SER A 457 -7.69 2.92 -15.35
C SER A 457 -8.73 2.33 -16.32
N ALA A 458 -8.35 2.09 -17.57
CA ALA A 458 -9.21 1.43 -18.56
C ALA A 458 -9.41 -0.08 -18.28
N THR A 459 -8.59 -0.70 -17.42
CA THR A 459 -8.74 -2.13 -17.09
C THR A 459 -9.62 -2.36 -15.85
N PRO A 460 -10.69 -3.17 -15.94
CA PRO A 460 -11.49 -3.51 -14.77
C PRO A 460 -10.65 -4.19 -13.69
N ARG A 461 -10.63 -3.62 -12.47
CA ARG A 461 -9.89 -4.15 -11.31
C ARG A 461 -10.51 -5.48 -10.85
N THR A 462 -10.15 -6.58 -11.51
CA THR A 462 -10.56 -7.92 -11.09
C THR A 462 -10.02 -8.23 -9.70
N ARG A 463 -10.78 -9.04 -8.94
CA ARG A 463 -10.59 -9.30 -7.49
C ARG A 463 -9.27 -10.00 -7.10
N ARG A 464 -8.39 -10.25 -8.07
CA ARG A 464 -6.97 -10.61 -7.89
C ARG A 464 -6.14 -9.58 -8.66
N GLY A 465 -5.53 -8.64 -7.93
CA GLY A 465 -4.84 -7.47 -8.47
C GLY A 465 -3.62 -7.77 -9.36
N LYS A 466 -3.86 -8.25 -10.57
CA LYS A 466 -2.91 -8.16 -11.67
C LYS A 466 -2.98 -6.72 -12.19
N LYS A 467 -1.87 -5.97 -12.05
CA LYS A 467 -1.67 -4.72 -12.78
C LYS A 467 -1.85 -4.98 -14.29
N ALA A 468 -2.22 -3.97 -15.06
CA ALA A 468 -2.25 -4.13 -16.51
C ALA A 468 -0.85 -4.53 -17.01
N LYS A 469 -0.79 -5.16 -18.19
CA LYS A 469 0.51 -5.35 -18.84
C LYS A 469 1.11 -3.96 -19.11
N ARG A 470 2.44 -3.84 -19.04
CA ARG A 470 3.15 -2.62 -19.44
C ARG A 470 2.61 -2.14 -20.78
N VAL A 471 2.27 -0.85 -20.85
CA VAL A 471 1.90 -0.15 -22.09
C VAL A 471 2.89 -0.54 -23.21
N PRO A 472 2.41 -0.93 -24.41
CA PRO A 472 3.28 -1.20 -25.55
C PRO A 472 4.16 0.01 -25.86
N LYS A 473 5.43 -0.21 -26.24
CA LYS A 473 6.37 0.87 -26.61
C LYS A 473 5.86 1.81 -27.72
N ASN A 474 4.82 1.40 -28.45
CA ASN A 474 4.28 2.07 -29.63
C ASN A 474 2.95 2.80 -29.35
N GLU A 475 2.47 2.85 -28.09
CA GLU A 475 1.31 3.69 -27.77
C GLU A 475 1.71 5.18 -27.91
N ARG A 476 1.02 5.89 -28.80
CA ARG A 476 1.41 7.24 -29.22
C ARG A 476 1.26 8.23 -28.07
N ALA A 477 2.33 8.98 -27.80
CA ALA A 477 2.35 10.05 -26.79
C ALA A 477 1.30 11.14 -27.11
N ASP A 478 0.94 11.29 -28.39
CA ASP A 478 -0.09 12.20 -28.92
C ASP A 478 -1.42 12.10 -28.16
N LYS A 479 -1.79 10.92 -27.64
CA LYS A 479 -3.00 10.74 -26.82
C LYS A 479 -3.05 11.70 -25.63
N LEU A 480 -1.90 11.98 -25.00
CA LEU A 480 -1.83 12.85 -23.81
C LEU A 480 -2.15 14.32 -24.11
N PHE A 481 -2.23 14.71 -25.39
CA PHE A 481 -2.51 16.07 -25.86
C PHE A 481 -3.94 16.23 -26.40
N LEU A 482 -4.76 15.17 -26.33
CA LEU A 482 -6.18 15.23 -26.66
C LEU A 482 -6.99 15.89 -25.53
N ALA A 483 -8.07 16.59 -25.86
CA ALA A 483 -8.99 17.21 -24.89
C ALA A 483 -9.60 16.19 -23.90
N THR A 484 -9.70 14.92 -24.32
CA THR A 484 -10.18 13.79 -23.51
C THR A 484 -9.16 13.30 -22.47
N SER A 485 -7.90 13.73 -22.51
CA SER A 485 -6.85 13.35 -21.55
C SER A 485 -6.91 14.19 -20.27
N VAL A 486 -7.97 13.98 -19.49
CA VAL A 486 -8.21 14.70 -18.23
C VAL A 486 -7.57 13.99 -17.03
N PHE A 487 -6.83 14.73 -16.23
CA PHE A 487 -6.20 14.31 -14.99
C PHE A 487 -6.71 15.15 -13.80
N SER A 488 -6.60 14.62 -12.58
CA SER A 488 -6.92 15.33 -11.33
C SER A 488 -5.66 15.58 -10.52
N ALA A 489 -5.50 16.79 -9.97
CA ALA A 489 -4.37 17.21 -9.18
C ALA A 489 -4.62 17.12 -7.65
N THR A 490 -3.57 17.21 -6.83
CA THR A 490 -3.72 17.63 -5.42
C THR A 490 -4.10 19.11 -5.33
N GLY A 491 -5.40 19.38 -5.32
CA GLY A 491 -5.95 20.73 -5.22
C GLY A 491 -7.32 20.86 -5.89
N PRO A 492 -7.90 22.06 -5.92
CA PRO A 492 -9.15 22.34 -6.64
C PRO A 492 -8.88 22.55 -8.13
N GLY A 493 -8.80 21.47 -8.92
CA GLY A 493 -8.65 21.57 -10.38
C GLY A 493 -8.60 20.23 -11.12
N ASN A 494 -9.04 20.25 -12.38
CA ASN A 494 -8.70 19.24 -13.37
C ASN A 494 -7.58 19.79 -14.27
N LEU A 495 -6.76 18.90 -14.80
CA LEU A 495 -5.67 19.19 -15.73
C LEU A 495 -6.05 18.54 -17.06
N HIS A 496 -6.17 19.31 -18.14
CA HIS A 496 -6.85 18.88 -19.37
C HIS A 496 -5.91 18.41 -20.47
N SER A 497 -4.63 18.21 -20.17
CA SER A 497 -3.62 17.65 -21.08
C SER A 497 -2.33 17.29 -20.34
N PHE A 498 -1.35 16.75 -21.07
CA PHE A 498 0.05 16.72 -20.65
C PHE A 498 0.61 18.10 -20.28
N ASP A 499 0.23 19.14 -21.05
CA ASP A 499 0.78 20.48 -20.90
C ASP A 499 0.26 21.15 -19.63
N ASP A 500 -1.01 20.93 -19.28
CA ASP A 500 -1.58 21.32 -17.98
C ASP A 500 -0.88 20.59 -16.81
N VAL A 501 -0.44 19.33 -17.00
CA VAL A 501 0.35 18.60 -15.99
C VAL A 501 1.78 19.14 -15.87
N ALA A 502 2.40 19.53 -16.98
CA ALA A 502 3.71 20.18 -16.96
C ALA A 502 3.65 21.55 -16.25
N ALA A 503 2.62 22.35 -16.58
CA ALA A 503 2.33 23.63 -15.94
C ALA A 503 2.05 23.48 -14.43
N TYR A 504 1.23 22.50 -14.03
CA TYR A 504 0.98 22.20 -12.62
C TYR A 504 2.28 21.86 -11.86
N LEU A 505 3.22 21.15 -12.48
CA LEU A 505 4.51 20.88 -11.84
C LEU A 505 5.37 22.14 -11.70
N SER A 506 5.39 23.01 -12.71
CA SER A 506 6.07 24.32 -12.65
C SER A 506 5.50 25.20 -11.53
N GLU A 507 4.16 25.27 -11.40
CA GLU A 507 3.43 26.00 -10.36
C GLU A 507 3.82 25.59 -8.93
N ARG A 508 4.22 24.33 -8.70
CA ARG A 508 4.65 23.88 -7.36
C ARG A 508 5.90 24.61 -6.83
N GLU A 509 6.64 25.34 -7.67
CA GLU A 509 7.66 26.31 -7.21
C GLU A 509 7.09 27.33 -6.22
N MET A 510 5.79 27.68 -6.33
CA MET A 510 5.14 28.72 -5.52
C MET A 510 4.78 28.28 -4.08
N TYR A 511 4.60 26.99 -3.83
CA TYR A 511 3.96 26.50 -2.60
C TYR A 511 4.89 25.73 -1.64
N ASP A 512 5.94 25.09 -2.15
CA ASP A 512 6.89 24.33 -1.32
C ASP A 512 8.33 24.58 -1.78
N THR A 513 8.93 25.64 -1.24
CA THR A 513 10.28 26.08 -1.60
C THR A 513 11.39 25.35 -0.84
N ARG A 514 11.05 24.48 0.13
CA ARG A 514 12.02 23.93 1.09
C ARG A 514 12.16 22.41 1.12
N ASP A 515 11.15 21.59 0.80
CA ASP A 515 11.34 20.11 0.79
C ASP A 515 11.83 19.58 -0.57
N THR A 516 13.10 19.86 -0.89
CA THR A 516 13.78 19.27 -2.06
C THR A 516 13.84 17.74 -1.96
N GLY A 517 13.94 17.19 -0.74
CA GLY A 517 14.01 15.75 -0.47
C GLY A 517 12.80 14.94 -0.97
N SER A 518 11.62 15.56 -1.08
CA SER A 518 10.42 14.91 -1.65
C SER A 518 10.45 14.74 -3.18
N PHE A 519 11.34 15.41 -3.90
CA PHE A 519 11.49 15.24 -5.36
C PHE A 519 12.47 14.12 -5.75
N ILE A 520 13.38 13.70 -4.86
CA ILE A 520 14.35 12.61 -5.15
C ILE A 520 13.64 11.28 -5.49
N PRO A 521 12.61 10.82 -4.74
CA PRO A 521 11.93 9.59 -5.09
C PRO A 521 11.21 9.69 -6.43
N LEU A 522 10.58 10.84 -6.72
CA LEU A 522 9.90 11.09 -8.00
C LEU A 522 10.85 10.94 -9.19
N LEU A 523 12.05 11.52 -9.11
CA LEU A 523 13.04 11.49 -10.19
C LEU A 523 13.75 10.11 -10.31
N GLU A 524 14.21 9.55 -9.20
CA GLU A 524 15.10 8.38 -9.24
C GLU A 524 14.43 7.01 -9.05
N THR A 525 13.42 6.92 -8.18
CA THR A 525 12.91 5.61 -7.77
C THR A 525 11.90 5.02 -8.74
N GLN A 526 11.22 5.87 -9.53
CA GLN A 526 9.95 5.50 -10.18
C GLN A 526 8.95 4.87 -9.18
N ALA A 527 9.05 5.23 -7.89
CA ALA A 527 8.07 4.88 -6.86
C ALA A 527 6.90 5.87 -6.95
N TRP A 528 6.20 5.80 -8.10
CA TRP A 528 5.11 6.69 -8.46
C TRP A 528 3.92 6.64 -7.49
N GLY A 529 3.92 5.83 -6.42
CA GLY A 529 2.95 5.96 -5.31
C GLY A 529 3.00 7.31 -4.56
N GLN A 530 4.02 8.14 -4.80
CA GLN A 530 3.99 9.58 -4.45
C GLN A 530 3.40 10.44 -5.59
N TRP A 531 3.60 10.07 -6.84
CA TRP A 531 3.00 10.72 -8.01
C TRP A 531 1.49 10.53 -8.08
N ASP A 532 0.99 9.35 -7.72
CA ASP A 532 -0.44 9.05 -7.62
C ASP A 532 -1.15 9.93 -6.56
N ARG A 533 -0.37 10.63 -5.72
CA ARG A 533 -0.86 11.71 -4.84
C ARG A 533 -0.84 13.08 -5.51
N LEU A 534 0.08 13.33 -6.44
CA LEU A 534 0.21 14.63 -7.13
C LEU A 534 -0.76 14.77 -8.30
N CYS A 535 -0.88 13.72 -9.12
CA CYS A 535 -1.67 13.72 -10.35
C CYS A 535 -2.10 12.29 -10.72
N ALA A 536 -3.39 12.09 -10.98
CA ALA A 536 -3.99 10.82 -11.38
C ALA A 536 -4.92 11.00 -12.59
N PHE A 537 -5.14 9.96 -13.41
CA PHE A 537 -6.07 10.03 -14.53
C PHE A 537 -7.53 10.11 -14.03
N ASN A 538 -8.29 11.10 -14.50
CA ASN A 538 -9.68 11.30 -14.12
C ASN A 538 -10.60 10.73 -15.21
N SER A 539 -10.94 9.45 -15.10
CA SER A 539 -11.80 8.77 -16.07
C SER A 539 -13.20 9.38 -16.22
N VAL A 540 -13.76 9.95 -15.15
CA VAL A 540 -15.05 10.67 -15.20
C VAL A 540 -14.88 12.00 -15.93
N GLY A 541 -13.82 12.76 -15.62
CA GLY A 541 -13.49 13.99 -16.33
C GLY A 541 -13.23 13.77 -17.82
N SER A 542 -12.59 12.66 -18.17
CA SER A 542 -12.32 12.23 -19.55
C SER A 542 -13.61 11.94 -20.33
N GLN A 543 -14.57 11.22 -19.74
CA GLN A 543 -15.90 10.99 -20.33
C GLN A 543 -16.70 12.29 -20.52
N ILE A 544 -16.63 13.22 -19.56
CA ILE A 544 -17.29 14.53 -19.69
C ILE A 544 -16.65 15.34 -20.83
N ALA A 545 -15.32 15.35 -20.93
CA ALA A 545 -14.63 16.02 -22.03
C ALA A 545 -14.96 15.40 -23.39
N GLU A 546 -15.05 14.07 -23.49
CA GLU A 546 -15.49 13.36 -24.70
C GLU A 546 -16.90 13.79 -25.14
N ALA A 547 -17.86 13.87 -24.22
CA ALA A 547 -19.21 14.35 -24.51
C ALA A 547 -19.23 15.82 -24.96
N LEU A 548 -18.43 16.70 -24.35
CA LEU A 548 -18.33 18.11 -24.76
C LEU A 548 -17.71 18.26 -26.16
N VAL A 549 -16.70 17.45 -26.50
CA VAL A 549 -16.09 17.43 -27.84
C VAL A 549 -17.13 16.99 -28.89
N ILE A 550 -17.91 15.94 -28.60
CA ILE A 550 -18.98 15.46 -29.49
C ILE A 550 -20.08 16.52 -29.66
N ALA A 551 -20.47 17.21 -28.59
CA ALA A 551 -21.47 18.28 -28.63
C ALA A 551 -21.05 19.49 -29.50
N LEU A 552 -19.74 19.70 -29.69
CA LEU A 552 -19.19 20.69 -30.62
C LEU A 552 -19.04 20.18 -32.07
N GLY A 553 -19.37 18.92 -32.35
CA GLY A 553 -19.17 18.30 -33.67
C GLY A 553 -17.72 17.95 -34.01
N LEU A 554 -16.83 17.91 -33.01
CA LEU A 554 -15.42 17.55 -33.16
C LEU A 554 -15.20 16.05 -32.91
N ASP A 555 -14.09 15.49 -33.41
CA ASP A 555 -13.70 14.07 -33.18
C ASP A 555 -12.87 13.91 -31.89
N PRO A 556 -13.35 13.17 -30.86
CA PRO A 556 -12.60 12.88 -29.63
C PRO A 556 -11.24 12.19 -29.81
N ALA A 557 -11.00 11.55 -30.96
CA ALA A 557 -9.72 10.92 -31.28
C ALA A 557 -8.64 11.91 -31.74
N THR A 558 -9.02 13.14 -32.13
CA THR A 558 -8.09 14.16 -32.64
C THR A 558 -8.18 15.52 -31.94
N ALA A 559 -9.33 15.85 -31.35
CA ALA A 559 -9.58 17.15 -30.73
C ALA A 559 -8.62 17.44 -29.56
N ARG A 560 -8.13 18.67 -29.50
CA ARG A 560 -7.16 19.19 -28.53
C ARG A 560 -7.81 20.23 -27.60
N PRO A 561 -7.23 20.50 -26.42
CA PRO A 561 -7.69 21.59 -25.55
C PRO A 561 -7.77 22.94 -26.26
N GLN A 562 -6.81 23.22 -27.15
CA GLN A 562 -6.74 24.45 -27.92
C GLN A 562 -7.99 24.64 -28.79
N ASP A 563 -8.46 23.60 -29.48
CA ASP A 563 -9.67 23.67 -30.32
C ASP A 563 -10.90 24.12 -29.51
N LEU A 564 -11.01 23.65 -28.25
CA LEU A 564 -12.12 24.01 -27.34
C LEU A 564 -11.94 25.39 -26.69
N ASP A 565 -10.69 25.80 -26.44
CA ASP A 565 -10.36 27.14 -25.94
C ASP A 565 -10.55 28.22 -27.04
N GLU A 566 -10.25 27.90 -28.31
CA GLU A 566 -10.43 28.79 -29.48
C GLU A 566 -11.90 28.99 -29.85
N MET A 567 -12.72 27.93 -29.79
CA MET A 567 -14.17 28.05 -30.00
C MET A 567 -14.88 28.84 -28.88
N ASP A 568 -14.28 28.91 -27.68
CA ASP A 568 -14.82 29.48 -26.42
C ASP A 568 -16.35 29.36 -26.28
N ARG A 569 -16.89 28.18 -26.57
CA ARG A 569 -18.33 27.92 -26.50
C ARG A 569 -18.81 27.79 -25.07
N ARG A 570 -20.07 28.19 -24.87
CA ARG A 570 -20.77 28.05 -23.59
C ARG A 570 -21.66 26.83 -23.62
N PHE A 571 -21.77 26.18 -22.48
CA PHE A 571 -22.50 24.94 -22.27
C PHE A 571 -23.44 25.10 -21.09
N VAL A 572 -24.65 24.58 -21.23
CA VAL A 572 -25.65 24.50 -20.15
C VAL A 572 -25.71 23.06 -19.63
N CYS A 573 -25.78 22.92 -18.30
CA CYS A 573 -25.90 21.62 -17.64
C CYS A 573 -27.38 21.24 -17.52
N GLU A 574 -27.81 20.20 -18.23
CA GLU A 574 -29.22 19.76 -18.28
C GLU A 574 -29.75 19.26 -16.92
N TYR A 575 -28.86 18.94 -15.98
CA TYR A 575 -29.23 18.54 -14.61
C TYR A 575 -29.40 19.71 -13.64
N CYS A 576 -29.00 20.93 -14.02
CA CYS A 576 -29.27 22.13 -13.25
C CYS A 576 -30.66 22.68 -13.60
N THR A 577 -31.42 23.16 -12.61
CA THR A 577 -32.77 23.71 -12.83
C THR A 577 -32.98 25.01 -12.07
N GLY A 578 -33.89 25.86 -12.57
CA GLY A 578 -34.24 27.13 -11.96
C GLY A 578 -33.07 28.11 -11.86
N LEU A 579 -32.83 28.67 -10.67
CA LEU A 579 -31.81 29.70 -10.43
C LEU A 579 -30.36 29.17 -10.46
N ASP A 580 -30.15 27.86 -10.62
CA ASP A 580 -28.81 27.26 -10.72
C ASP A 580 -28.36 27.00 -12.17
N VAL A 581 -29.20 27.28 -13.18
CA VAL A 581 -28.80 27.17 -14.59
C VAL A 581 -27.79 28.27 -14.92
N ARG A 582 -26.60 27.87 -15.39
CA ARG A 582 -25.51 28.78 -15.75
C ARG A 582 -24.86 28.38 -17.06
N ALA A 583 -24.35 29.37 -17.77
CA ALA A 583 -23.53 29.17 -18.95
C ALA A 583 -22.07 28.94 -18.53
N TYR A 584 -21.57 27.72 -18.68
CA TYR A 584 -20.20 27.33 -18.33
C TYR A 584 -19.32 27.24 -19.59
N ASN A 585 -18.05 27.63 -19.52
CA ASN A 585 -17.07 27.17 -20.50
C ASN A 585 -16.66 25.70 -20.21
N TRP A 586 -16.04 25.03 -21.18
CA TRP A 586 -15.71 23.59 -21.06
C TRP A 586 -14.83 23.26 -19.84
N ARG A 587 -13.83 24.12 -19.54
CA ARG A 587 -12.94 24.01 -18.36
C ARG A 587 -13.67 24.16 -17.02
N ARG A 588 -14.83 24.84 -16.97
CA ARG A 588 -15.72 24.90 -15.79
C ARG A 588 -16.76 23.78 -15.77
N MET A 589 -17.26 23.36 -16.93
CA MET A 589 -18.29 22.31 -17.03
C MET A 589 -17.78 20.96 -16.48
N ILE A 590 -16.55 20.57 -16.83
CA ILE A 590 -15.94 19.31 -16.36
C ILE A 590 -15.88 19.23 -14.81
N PRO A 591 -15.28 20.18 -14.06
CA PRO A 591 -15.27 20.12 -12.60
C PRO A 591 -16.66 20.31 -11.97
N HIS A 592 -17.56 21.10 -12.58
CA HIS A 592 -18.94 21.21 -12.12
C HIS A 592 -19.65 19.83 -12.17
N HIS A 593 -19.66 19.17 -13.33
CA HIS A 593 -20.30 17.86 -13.47
C HIS A 593 -19.59 16.78 -12.63
N CYS A 594 -18.27 16.80 -12.52
CA CYS A 594 -17.51 15.89 -11.63
C CYS A 594 -17.87 16.00 -10.14
N THR A 595 -18.38 17.15 -9.68
CA THR A 595 -18.69 17.42 -8.26
C THR A 595 -20.19 17.36 -7.96
N ALA A 596 -21.02 18.02 -8.77
CA ALA A 596 -22.47 18.08 -8.58
C ALA A 596 -23.21 16.85 -9.15
N HIS A 597 -22.73 16.29 -10.27
CA HIS A 597 -23.47 15.31 -11.09
C HIS A 597 -22.67 14.02 -11.37
N ARG A 598 -21.73 13.67 -10.48
CA ARG A 598 -20.76 12.56 -10.66
C ARG A 598 -21.37 11.19 -11.00
N ARG A 599 -22.65 10.96 -10.68
CA ARG A 599 -23.36 9.68 -10.91
C ARG A 599 -24.20 9.66 -12.19
N ASN A 600 -24.29 10.79 -12.88
CA ASN A 600 -25.09 10.97 -14.07
C ASN A 600 -24.22 10.76 -15.32
N GLU A 601 -24.83 10.42 -16.44
CA GLU A 601 -24.16 10.42 -17.74
C GLU A 601 -24.04 11.87 -18.24
N PRO A 602 -22.90 12.28 -18.84
CA PRO A 602 -22.67 13.65 -19.27
C PRO A 602 -23.65 14.09 -20.37
N HIS A 603 -24.64 14.92 -20.01
CA HIS A 603 -25.60 15.55 -20.91
C HIS A 603 -25.49 17.08 -20.80
N PHE A 604 -25.24 17.73 -21.92
CA PHE A 604 -25.00 19.17 -22.02
C PHE A 604 -25.55 19.72 -23.32
N GLU A 605 -26.17 20.89 -23.24
CA GLU A 605 -26.52 21.70 -24.39
C GLU A 605 -25.33 22.62 -24.73
N ALA A 606 -24.82 22.53 -25.97
CA ALA A 606 -23.81 23.45 -26.48
C ALA A 606 -24.50 24.64 -27.16
N MET A 607 -24.26 25.84 -26.63
CA MET A 607 -24.92 27.05 -27.09
C MET A 607 -24.46 27.47 -28.49
N SER A 608 -25.29 28.24 -29.21
CA SER A 608 -24.96 28.79 -30.52
C SER A 608 -23.77 29.77 -30.43
N GLU A 609 -23.23 30.21 -31.58
CA GLU A 609 -22.18 31.24 -31.58
C GLU A 609 -22.73 32.57 -31.10
N GLU A 610 -23.93 32.93 -31.55
CA GLU A 610 -24.63 34.16 -31.20
C GLU A 610 -24.93 34.20 -29.69
N GLU A 611 -25.45 33.11 -29.13
CA GLU A 611 -25.73 32.97 -27.71
C GLU A 611 -24.45 32.97 -26.86
N SER A 612 -23.42 32.23 -27.29
CA SER A 612 -22.10 32.23 -26.62
C SER A 612 -21.47 33.62 -26.65
N ALA A 613 -21.59 34.36 -27.76
CA ALA A 613 -21.12 35.73 -27.89
C ALA A 613 -21.86 36.68 -26.95
N ALA A 614 -23.18 36.58 -26.84
CA ALA A 614 -23.97 37.36 -25.90
C ALA A 614 -23.55 37.11 -24.43
N VAL A 615 -23.34 35.84 -24.05
CA VAL A 615 -22.80 35.49 -22.71
C VAL A 615 -21.40 36.09 -22.51
N ARG A 616 -20.49 35.97 -23.49
CA ARG A 616 -19.13 36.53 -23.41
C ARG A 616 -19.11 38.05 -23.29
N GLN A 617 -20.07 38.77 -23.88
CA GLN A 617 -20.22 40.22 -23.73
C GLN A 617 -20.79 40.62 -22.35
N ALA A 618 -21.67 39.80 -21.77
CA ALA A 618 -22.24 40.04 -20.45
C ALA A 618 -21.30 39.60 -19.30
N GLU A 619 -20.29 38.77 -19.59
CA GLU A 619 -19.33 38.28 -18.60
C GLU A 619 -18.50 39.43 -18.00
N SER A 620 -18.29 39.40 -16.69
CA SER A 620 -17.41 40.37 -16.03
C SER A 620 -15.97 40.23 -16.54
N ALA A 621 -15.21 41.33 -16.52
CA ALA A 621 -13.78 41.35 -16.88
C ALA A 621 -12.99 40.17 -16.28
N ASP A 622 -12.08 39.60 -17.07
CA ASP A 622 -11.30 38.41 -16.69
C ASP A 622 -10.55 38.65 -15.36
N PRO A 623 -10.90 37.96 -14.25
CA PRO A 623 -10.23 38.16 -12.97
C PRO A 623 -8.75 37.75 -13.02
N ALA A 624 -8.35 36.91 -13.98
CA ALA A 624 -6.95 36.59 -14.19
C ALA A 624 -6.12 37.79 -14.64
N ALA A 625 -6.72 38.81 -15.27
CA ALA A 625 -5.99 39.98 -15.75
C ALA A 625 -5.26 40.73 -14.62
N GLN A 626 -5.75 40.64 -13.38
CA GLN A 626 -5.15 41.27 -12.19
C GLN A 626 -4.20 40.34 -11.41
N GLN A 627 -4.05 39.07 -11.80
CA GLN A 627 -3.04 38.19 -11.20
C GLN A 627 -1.64 38.63 -11.64
N LYS A 628 -0.67 38.66 -10.70
CA LYS A 628 0.75 38.85 -11.02
C LYS A 628 1.38 37.55 -11.55
N MET A 629 0.87 37.09 -12.68
CA MET A 629 1.17 35.79 -13.29
C MET A 629 1.34 35.88 -14.82
N TRP A 630 1.35 37.08 -15.40
CA TRP A 630 1.51 37.28 -16.84
C TRP A 630 2.97 37.57 -17.22
N SER A 631 3.35 37.10 -18.40
CA SER A 631 4.65 37.36 -19.01
C SER A 631 4.51 37.72 -20.49
N CYS A 632 5.49 38.49 -20.98
CA CYS A 632 5.71 38.77 -22.40
C CYS A 632 6.21 37.51 -23.09
N ASN A 633 5.78 37.25 -24.34
CA ASN A 633 6.27 36.13 -25.15
C ASN A 633 7.45 36.50 -26.07
N HIS A 634 7.82 37.78 -26.13
CA HIS A 634 8.87 38.29 -27.04
C HIS A 634 10.22 38.56 -26.34
N CYS A 635 10.25 38.65 -25.01
CA CYS A 635 11.51 38.84 -24.28
C CYS A 635 11.47 38.28 -22.85
N ALA A 636 12.65 38.23 -22.22
CA ALA A 636 12.81 37.68 -20.87
C ALA A 636 12.47 38.64 -19.71
N ALA A 637 11.90 39.82 -19.97
CA ALA A 637 11.76 40.91 -19.00
C ALA A 637 10.92 40.56 -17.75
N HIS A 638 10.07 39.54 -17.80
CA HIS A 638 9.19 39.14 -16.70
C HIS A 638 9.56 37.77 -16.10
N LEU A 639 10.68 37.16 -16.48
CA LEU A 639 11.11 35.84 -16.01
C LEU A 639 11.25 35.77 -14.47
N ASP A 640 11.86 36.79 -13.88
CA ASP A 640 12.14 36.85 -12.44
C ASP A 640 11.09 37.68 -11.66
N ASN A 641 10.12 38.30 -12.36
CA ASN A 641 9.11 39.20 -11.78
C ASN A 641 7.86 39.30 -12.67
N LEU A 642 6.97 38.31 -12.58
CA LEU A 642 5.70 38.23 -13.31
C LEU A 642 4.78 39.43 -12.98
N GLN A 643 4.05 39.91 -13.98
CA GLN A 643 3.23 41.12 -13.88
C GLN A 643 1.73 40.84 -14.07
N THR A 644 0.90 41.88 -13.95
CA THR A 644 -0.52 41.82 -14.32
C THR A 644 -0.68 42.00 -15.83
N ARG A 645 -1.78 41.49 -16.41
CA ARG A 645 -2.03 41.56 -17.86
C ARG A 645 -1.94 42.99 -18.42
N PRO A 646 -2.49 44.04 -17.76
CA PRO A 646 -2.36 45.41 -18.26
C PRO A 646 -0.90 45.87 -18.39
N ILE A 647 -0.06 45.59 -17.40
CA ILE A 647 1.37 45.96 -17.42
C ILE A 647 2.10 45.24 -18.57
N VAL A 648 1.82 43.95 -18.76
CA VAL A 648 2.43 43.18 -19.87
C VAL A 648 1.96 43.68 -21.23
N VAL A 649 0.67 44.02 -21.39
CA VAL A 649 0.14 44.60 -22.64
C VAL A 649 0.82 45.92 -22.97
N THR A 650 0.96 46.83 -22.01
CA THR A 650 1.69 48.09 -22.19
C THR A 650 3.16 47.84 -22.56
N HIS A 651 3.84 46.93 -21.86
CA HIS A 651 5.22 46.55 -22.19
C HIS A 651 5.34 46.00 -23.63
N VAL A 652 4.43 45.14 -24.07
CA VAL A 652 4.44 44.59 -25.44
C VAL A 652 4.16 45.69 -26.49
N GLN A 653 3.20 46.58 -26.22
CA GLN A 653 2.91 47.72 -27.10
C GLN A 653 4.10 48.67 -27.24
N GLU A 654 4.74 49.05 -26.13
CA GLU A 654 5.83 50.03 -26.11
C GLU A 654 7.19 49.43 -26.54
N THR A 655 7.50 48.20 -26.12
CA THR A 655 8.83 47.59 -26.33
C THR A 655 8.90 46.78 -27.63
N HIS A 656 7.79 46.19 -28.06
CA HIS A 656 7.73 45.32 -29.24
C HIS A 656 6.86 45.89 -30.38
N ALA A 657 6.28 47.09 -30.20
CA ALA A 657 5.47 47.80 -31.20
C ALA A 657 4.24 47.04 -31.72
N ILE A 658 3.69 46.11 -30.93
CA ILE A 658 2.50 45.32 -31.28
C ILE A 658 1.26 46.01 -30.72
N ALA A 659 0.45 46.62 -31.60
CA ALA A 659 -0.69 47.44 -31.21
C ALA A 659 -1.80 46.65 -30.46
N GLU A 660 -2.07 45.41 -30.89
CA GLU A 660 -3.12 44.55 -30.34
C GLU A 660 -2.56 43.19 -29.86
N PRO A 661 -1.88 43.13 -28.70
CA PRO A 661 -1.23 41.92 -28.21
C PRO A 661 -2.21 40.76 -27.95
N GLN A 662 -1.94 39.62 -28.58
CA GLN A 662 -2.75 38.41 -28.48
C GLN A 662 -2.23 37.44 -27.41
N GLU A 663 -3.14 36.77 -26.71
CA GLU A 663 -2.76 35.75 -25.72
C GLU A 663 -2.18 34.51 -26.42
N ASN A 664 -1.18 33.88 -25.80
CA ASN A 664 -0.34 32.78 -26.30
C ASN A 664 0.55 33.11 -27.52
N ALA A 665 0.28 34.20 -28.25
CA ALA A 665 1.18 34.72 -29.28
C ALA A 665 2.19 35.75 -28.71
N ASP A 666 1.70 36.81 -28.04
CA ASP A 666 2.52 37.95 -27.61
C ASP A 666 2.66 38.08 -26.10
N LEU A 667 1.69 37.56 -25.35
CA LEU A 667 1.71 37.46 -23.89
C LEU A 667 1.02 36.16 -23.45
N PHE A 668 1.38 35.65 -22.27
CA PHE A 668 0.80 34.42 -21.74
C PHE A 668 0.68 34.47 -20.22
N HIS A 669 -0.21 33.64 -19.66
CA HIS A 669 -0.31 33.39 -18.23
C HIS A 669 0.65 32.25 -17.86
N ALA A 670 1.62 32.53 -16.99
CA ALA A 670 2.73 31.63 -16.67
C ALA A 670 2.32 30.39 -15.85
N PHE A 671 1.13 30.41 -15.22
CA PHE A 671 0.59 29.30 -14.44
C PHE A 671 -0.89 29.05 -14.80
N PRO A 672 -1.19 28.51 -16.00
CA PRO A 672 -2.57 28.33 -16.49
C PRO A 672 -3.49 27.59 -15.53
N THR A 673 -2.94 26.67 -14.73
CA THR A 673 -3.62 25.81 -13.76
C THR A 673 -4.19 26.54 -12.54
N VAL A 674 -3.66 27.73 -12.21
CA VAL A 674 -4.19 28.64 -11.18
C VAL A 674 -4.69 29.98 -11.76
N ARG A 675 -4.93 30.03 -13.08
CA ARG A 675 -5.62 31.16 -13.70
C ARG A 675 -7.01 31.32 -13.06
N LEU A 676 -7.33 32.50 -12.55
CA LEU A 676 -8.66 32.79 -12.03
C LEU A 676 -9.67 32.77 -13.18
N ILE A 677 -10.53 31.75 -13.20
CA ILE A 677 -11.56 31.61 -14.23
C ILE A 677 -12.80 32.41 -13.81
N ARG A 678 -13.40 33.14 -14.76
CA ARG A 678 -14.66 33.89 -14.61
C ARG A 678 -15.75 33.09 -13.86
N THR A 679 -16.60 33.80 -13.12
CA THR A 679 -17.81 33.23 -12.52
C THR A 679 -18.83 32.98 -13.62
N PRO A 680 -19.34 31.74 -13.80
CA PRO A 680 -20.38 31.44 -14.78
C PRO A 680 -21.63 32.31 -14.53
N LEU A 681 -22.11 32.99 -15.57
CA LEU A 681 -23.31 33.80 -15.51
C LEU A 681 -24.55 32.92 -15.32
N LEU A 682 -25.55 33.46 -14.62
CA LEU A 682 -26.90 32.90 -14.62
C LEU A 682 -27.44 32.96 -16.05
N TYR A 683 -27.93 31.82 -16.55
CA TYR A 683 -28.56 31.77 -17.86
C TYR A 683 -29.97 32.37 -17.74
N PRO A 684 -30.29 33.50 -18.42
CA PRO A 684 -31.61 34.08 -18.33
C PRO A 684 -32.61 33.15 -19.03
N SER A 685 -33.60 32.65 -18.28
CA SER A 685 -34.58 31.64 -18.73
C SER A 685 -35.57 32.12 -19.82
N GLY A 686 -35.25 33.20 -20.53
CA GLY A 686 -36.12 33.90 -21.49
C GLY A 686 -35.76 33.68 -22.96
N LEU A 687 -34.84 32.76 -23.29
CA LEU A 687 -34.51 32.37 -24.66
C LEU A 687 -34.98 30.95 -25.03
N LEU A 688 -35.78 30.30 -24.18
CA LEU A 688 -36.61 29.18 -24.61
C LEU A 688 -37.69 29.72 -25.54
N SER A 689 -37.39 29.73 -26.84
CA SER A 689 -38.29 30.22 -27.89
C SER A 689 -39.64 29.49 -27.87
N GLU A 690 -40.70 30.26 -28.10
CA GLU A 690 -42.03 29.77 -28.40
C GLU A 690 -41.99 28.82 -29.62
N ASN A 691 -42.06 27.50 -29.39
CA ASN A 691 -42.36 26.49 -30.39
C ASN A 691 -42.76 25.16 -29.71
N VAL A 692 -44.00 25.11 -29.20
CA VAL A 692 -44.78 23.89 -28.93
C VAL A 692 -46.19 24.14 -29.46
#